data_AF-A0A6P8DH55-F1
#
_entry.id   AF-A0A6P8DH55-F1
#
_cell.length_a   1.000
_cell.length_b   1.000
_cell.length_c   1.000
_cell.angle_alpha   90.00
_cell.angle_beta   90.00
_cell.angle_gamma   90.00
#
_symmetry.space_group_name_H-M   'P 1'
#
loop_
_entity.id
_entity.type
_entity.pdbx_description
1 polymer ?
#
loop_
_entity_poly.entity_id
_entity_poly.type
_entity_poly.pdbx_seq_one_letter_code
_entity_poly.pdbx_strand_id
1 'polypeptide(L)'
;MEKSRLLHGIELTIEDLRHYKEKVHAAVLKQIPEDGTRLCSSRKKTSNDLAREVKNFRLLIDDLHMKHRPLVRELQCLRDADAQNKAEIRRLKGELESVMVALEETNKKLAPLKAEHDATKGTSFPPFNFGNKNLFGEKVRDKQRDLGDVESILRELQDQASSRLEEVRILHEERIKIFQQLSTFQNKLKNVRFITSSQPWLLLRDHLEKSKLEVIRYQTLYDKLQMEKENLAWREMELSIKNDMVDVYRRCSVVADSRMTDLGMEIQKQSDERKMIEVRMAEASKEPGRQEIITDFKALLSTFPEEMQTMQSQLSKYKEDAVDIHSLRAEVQALSSILNRKVEECKTLLRRSADQVAEIRKLKAMVEDIKQSDMELNLFLDMYRRESIDSRDVAEAKDLEYKAWARVQSLKSSLDEHSLELRVKTAIEAEATSQQRLAAAEAEIAELRQKLEASKREMSRLTGALKSKIEENEAYLSEIESIGQAYDDMQSQNQQLLQQITERDDYNIKLVLEGVKARQIRDSLLMERQTLEKQIQQATASIDFFNMKVGRMEDQLQINSEKVQKLGEDRMHNSYSLDNTQKRLSEVRKISQQVGGSLGELESQVEDDRGTFAEQRIELERESYKKKRVEEELEAVKRKVALLQAEKEGSVVQKLQQELKQYKEIVKCSICLERPKEVVITKCYHLFCNTCIQRIIETRHRKCPFCAASFGPNDVKPVYI
;
A
#
# COMPACT_ATOMS: atom_id res chain seq x y z
N MET A 1 -1.82 -47.45 10.53
CA MET A 1 -2.27 -47.82 9.16
C MET A 1 -3.13 -46.75 8.48
N GLU A 2 -4.01 -46.05 9.19
CA GLU A 2 -4.89 -45.00 8.60
C GLU A 2 -4.14 -43.82 7.96
N LYS A 3 -3.05 -43.32 8.58
CA LYS A 3 -2.24 -42.23 8.00
C LYS A 3 -1.59 -42.57 6.65
N SER A 4 -1.23 -43.83 6.42
CA SER A 4 -0.65 -44.29 5.15
C SER A 4 -1.70 -44.34 4.03
N ARG A 5 -2.93 -44.76 4.36
CA ARG A 5 -4.07 -44.72 3.44
C ARG A 5 -4.47 -43.29 3.08
N LEU A 6 -4.38 -42.36 4.04
CA LEU A 6 -4.68 -40.95 3.82
C LEU A 6 -3.67 -40.28 2.89
N LEU A 7 -2.38 -40.55 3.07
CA LEU A 7 -1.32 -40.06 2.18
C LEU A 7 -1.45 -40.63 0.76
N HIS A 8 -1.73 -41.93 0.63
CA HIS A 8 -1.95 -42.56 -0.67
C HIS A 8 -3.22 -42.04 -1.36
N GLY A 9 -4.28 -41.74 -0.59
CA GLY A 9 -5.47 -41.08 -1.10
C GLY A 9 -5.18 -39.69 -1.65
N ILE A 10 -4.39 -38.88 -0.93
CA ILE A 10 -3.98 -37.55 -1.37
C ILE A 10 -3.14 -37.62 -2.66
N GLU A 11 -2.20 -38.57 -2.76
CA GLU A 11 -1.41 -38.79 -3.98
C GLU A 11 -2.31 -39.11 -5.19
N LEU A 12 -3.27 -40.02 -5.04
CA LEU A 12 -4.25 -40.35 -6.09
C LEU A 12 -5.11 -39.16 -6.48
N THR A 13 -5.57 -38.36 -5.51
CA THR A 13 -6.41 -37.19 -5.79
C THR A 13 -5.65 -36.10 -6.55
N ILE A 14 -4.35 -35.94 -6.27
CA ILE A 14 -3.47 -35.01 -6.98
C ILE A 14 -3.24 -35.46 -8.42
N GLU A 15 -3.10 -36.78 -8.66
CA GLU A 15 -2.94 -37.33 -10.00
C GLU A 15 -4.23 -37.22 -10.85
N ASP A 16 -5.39 -37.40 -10.22
CA ASP A 16 -6.70 -37.23 -10.88
C ASP A 16 -6.94 -35.76 -11.27
N LEU A 17 -6.64 -34.82 -10.36
CA LEU A 17 -6.72 -33.38 -10.64
C LEU A 17 -5.74 -32.95 -11.74
N ARG A 18 -4.56 -33.58 -11.81
CA ARG A 18 -3.57 -33.37 -12.87
C ARG A 18 -4.13 -33.80 -14.22
N HIS A 19 -4.71 -34.99 -14.33
CA HIS A 19 -5.28 -35.48 -15.57
C HIS A 19 -6.46 -34.63 -16.04
N TYR A 20 -7.30 -34.16 -15.11
CA TYR A 20 -8.42 -33.28 -15.41
C TYR A 20 -7.96 -31.92 -15.97
N LYS A 21 -6.94 -31.31 -15.36
CA LYS A 21 -6.38 -30.03 -15.82
C LYS A 21 -5.77 -30.12 -17.22
N GLU A 22 -5.14 -31.24 -17.56
CA GLU A 22 -4.58 -31.46 -18.91
C GLU A 22 -5.66 -31.63 -19.98
N LYS A 23 -6.77 -32.31 -19.66
CA LYS A 23 -7.94 -32.40 -20.54
C LYS A 23 -8.57 -31.03 -20.79
N VAL A 24 -8.71 -30.21 -19.75
CA VAL A 24 -9.25 -28.84 -19.86
C VAL A 24 -8.32 -27.96 -20.69
N HIS A 25 -7.01 -28.01 -20.45
CA HIS A 25 -6.03 -27.22 -21.22
C HIS A 25 -6.01 -27.62 -22.71
N ALA A 26 -6.10 -28.92 -23.02
CA ALA A 26 -6.17 -29.41 -24.39
C ALA A 26 -7.50 -29.03 -25.09
N ALA A 27 -8.61 -28.96 -24.35
CA ALA A 27 -9.91 -28.52 -24.86
C ALA A 27 -9.93 -27.00 -25.14
N VAL A 28 -9.35 -26.20 -24.25
CA VAL A 28 -9.25 -24.74 -24.40
C VAL A 28 -8.37 -24.36 -25.59
N LEU A 29 -7.27 -25.08 -25.82
CA LEU A 29 -6.41 -24.88 -27.00
C LEU A 29 -7.11 -25.22 -28.33
N LYS A 30 -8.12 -26.11 -28.33
CA LYS A 30 -8.89 -26.47 -29.53
C LYS A 30 -10.00 -25.46 -29.89
N GLN A 31 -10.39 -24.57 -28.99
CA GLN A 31 -11.53 -23.65 -29.19
C GLN A 31 -11.15 -22.22 -29.62
N ILE A 32 -9.87 -21.90 -29.81
CA ILE A 32 -9.43 -20.54 -30.16
C ILE A 32 -9.37 -20.39 -31.69
N PRO A 33 -10.20 -19.52 -32.32
CA PRO A 33 -10.22 -19.33 -33.78
C PRO A 33 -8.92 -18.71 -34.32
N GLU A 34 -8.50 -19.11 -35.52
CA GLU A 34 -7.22 -18.74 -36.15
C GLU A 34 -7.18 -17.38 -36.87
N ASP A 35 -8.22 -16.54 -36.78
CA ASP A 35 -8.27 -15.29 -37.54
C ASP A 35 -7.62 -14.11 -36.81
N GLY A 36 -6.48 -13.65 -37.32
CA GLY A 36 -5.80 -12.40 -36.91
C GLY A 36 -4.27 -12.48 -36.90
N THR A 37 -3.65 -12.48 -38.08
CA THR A 37 -2.25 -12.89 -38.35
C THR A 37 -1.14 -12.00 -37.76
N ARG A 38 -1.44 -10.98 -36.93
CA ARG A 38 -0.41 -10.14 -36.26
C ARG A 38 -0.49 -10.07 -34.73
N LEU A 39 -1.68 -10.22 -34.15
CA LEU A 39 -1.86 -10.36 -32.69
C LEU A 39 -1.67 -11.81 -32.20
N CYS A 40 -1.74 -12.79 -33.11
CA CYS A 40 -1.63 -14.22 -32.80
C CYS A 40 -0.19 -14.66 -32.46
N SER A 41 0.83 -14.03 -33.04
CA SER A 41 2.24 -14.42 -32.85
C SER A 41 2.79 -14.09 -31.45
N SER A 42 2.40 -12.95 -30.86
CA SER A 42 2.78 -12.59 -29.49
C SER A 42 2.02 -13.44 -28.48
N ARG A 43 0.73 -13.69 -28.73
CA ARG A 43 -0.14 -14.50 -27.86
C ARG A 43 0.25 -15.99 -27.83
N LYS A 44 0.64 -16.55 -28.99
CA LYS A 44 1.22 -17.90 -29.08
C LYS A 44 2.59 -17.99 -28.38
N LYS A 45 3.44 -16.96 -28.48
CA LYS A 45 4.71 -16.91 -27.71
C LYS A 45 4.46 -16.90 -26.21
N THR A 46 3.61 -16.01 -25.70
CA THR A 46 3.28 -15.97 -24.27
C THR A 46 2.62 -17.25 -23.78
N SER A 47 1.79 -17.91 -24.60
CA SER A 47 1.21 -19.22 -24.26
C SER A 47 2.27 -20.32 -24.20
N ASN A 48 3.25 -20.29 -25.10
CA ASN A 48 4.35 -21.26 -25.11
C ASN A 48 5.36 -21.00 -23.99
N ASP A 49 5.59 -19.73 -23.62
CA ASP A 49 6.39 -19.33 -22.47
C ASP A 49 5.74 -19.81 -21.17
N LEU A 50 4.43 -19.58 -21.00
CA LEU A 50 3.67 -20.06 -19.84
C LEU A 50 3.65 -21.60 -19.76
N ALA A 51 3.49 -22.29 -20.90
CA ALA A 51 3.56 -23.75 -20.94
C ALA A 51 4.94 -24.29 -20.53
N ARG A 52 6.02 -23.58 -20.91
CA ARG A 52 7.40 -23.91 -20.51
C ARG A 52 7.63 -23.69 -19.03
N GLU A 53 7.15 -22.58 -18.48
CA GLU A 53 7.23 -22.30 -17.04
C GLU A 53 6.46 -23.34 -16.24
N VAL A 54 5.23 -23.68 -16.64
CA VAL A 54 4.45 -24.75 -16.01
C VAL A 54 5.19 -26.09 -16.06
N LYS A 55 5.86 -26.41 -17.18
CA LYS A 55 6.69 -27.63 -17.28
C LYS A 55 7.90 -27.59 -16.34
N ASN A 56 8.55 -26.43 -16.21
CA ASN A 56 9.67 -26.25 -15.28
C ASN A 56 9.24 -26.38 -13.82
N PHE A 57 8.09 -25.78 -13.44
CA PHE A 57 7.53 -25.94 -12.10
C PHE A 57 7.16 -27.40 -11.79
N ARG A 58 6.65 -28.15 -12.77
CA ARG A 58 6.38 -29.59 -12.62
C ARG A 58 7.65 -30.37 -12.31
N LEU A 59 8.72 -30.17 -13.08
CA LEU A 59 10.00 -30.83 -12.85
C LEU A 59 10.59 -30.48 -11.47
N LEU A 60 10.41 -29.25 -11.01
CA LEU A 60 10.84 -28.81 -9.68
C LEU A 60 10.05 -29.50 -8.55
N ILE A 61 8.73 -29.65 -8.72
CA ILE A 61 7.87 -30.35 -7.76
C ILE A 61 8.22 -31.84 -7.72
N ASP A 62 8.48 -32.46 -8.87
CA ASP A 62 8.88 -33.87 -8.93
C ASP A 62 10.25 -34.09 -8.27
N ASP A 63 11.21 -33.19 -8.46
CA ASP A 63 12.52 -33.21 -7.77
C ASP A 63 12.36 -33.05 -6.24
N LEU A 64 11.49 -32.12 -5.82
CA LEU A 64 11.14 -31.94 -4.40
C LEU A 64 10.49 -33.20 -3.80
N HIS A 65 9.56 -33.84 -4.51
CA HIS A 65 8.95 -35.09 -4.07
C HIS A 65 9.96 -36.23 -3.98
N MET A 66 10.87 -36.34 -4.94
CA MET A 66 11.95 -37.34 -4.92
C MET A 66 12.90 -37.13 -3.74
N LYS A 67 13.13 -35.89 -3.31
CA LYS A 67 13.90 -35.54 -2.10
C LYS A 67 13.12 -35.76 -0.80
N HIS A 68 11.81 -35.53 -0.80
CA HIS A 68 10.96 -35.71 0.38
C HIS A 68 10.75 -37.21 0.73
N ARG A 69 10.68 -38.08 -0.29
CA ARG A 69 10.47 -39.53 -0.13
C ARG A 69 11.49 -40.23 0.79
N PRO A 70 12.82 -40.04 0.66
CA PRO A 70 13.80 -40.64 1.57
C PRO A 70 13.73 -40.04 2.99
N LEU A 71 13.47 -38.74 3.13
CA LEU A 71 13.32 -38.08 4.44
C LEU A 71 12.13 -38.65 5.24
N VAL A 72 11.01 -38.92 4.57
CA VAL A 72 9.84 -39.56 5.20
C VAL A 72 10.16 -40.98 5.66
N ARG A 73 10.94 -41.74 4.87
CA ARG A 73 11.39 -43.08 5.26
C ARG A 73 12.33 -43.04 6.46
N GLU A 74 13.27 -42.09 6.48
CA GLU A 74 14.22 -41.91 7.58
C GLU A 74 13.50 -41.51 8.88
N LEU A 75 12.53 -40.59 8.81
CA LEU A 75 11.66 -40.24 9.95
C LEU A 75 10.83 -41.42 10.46
N GLN A 76 10.38 -42.30 9.57
CA GLN A 76 9.66 -43.50 9.97
C GLN A 76 10.59 -44.49 10.67
N CYS A 77 11.80 -44.73 10.15
CA CYS A 77 12.80 -45.57 10.81
C CYS A 77 13.19 -45.06 12.20
N LEU A 78 13.34 -43.73 12.38
CA LEU A 78 13.63 -43.13 13.68
C LEU A 78 12.49 -43.34 14.69
N ARG A 79 11.23 -43.24 14.25
CA ARG A 79 10.07 -43.54 15.12
C ARG A 79 10.00 -45.00 15.53
N ASP A 80 10.30 -45.91 14.60
CA ASP A 80 10.29 -47.34 14.87
C ASP A 80 11.42 -47.70 15.86
N ALA A 81 12.60 -47.08 15.72
CA ALA A 81 13.71 -47.23 16.66
C ALA A 81 13.38 -46.66 18.07
N ASP A 82 12.73 -45.49 18.16
CA ASP A 82 12.28 -44.93 19.44
C ASP A 82 11.25 -45.85 20.13
N ALA A 83 10.33 -46.44 19.37
CA ALA A 83 9.36 -47.40 19.90
C ALA A 83 10.04 -48.67 20.44
N GLN A 84 11.05 -49.19 19.72
CA GLN A 84 11.86 -50.33 20.18
C GLN A 84 12.64 -50.00 21.45
N ASN A 85 13.30 -48.85 21.51
CA ASN A 85 14.04 -48.41 22.69
C ASN A 85 13.12 -48.26 23.93
N LYS A 86 11.91 -47.71 23.75
CA LYS A 86 10.91 -47.61 24.83
C LYS A 86 10.39 -48.97 25.29
N ALA A 87 10.31 -49.96 24.40
CA ALA A 87 9.96 -51.33 24.78
C ALA A 87 11.08 -51.98 25.61
N GLU A 88 12.33 -51.80 25.18
CA GLU A 88 13.49 -52.36 25.88
C GLU A 88 13.70 -51.75 27.26
N ILE A 89 13.52 -50.42 27.42
CA ILE A 89 13.56 -49.76 28.73
C ILE A 89 12.49 -50.34 29.68
N ARG A 90 11.28 -50.64 29.17
CA ARG A 90 10.22 -51.25 29.98
C ARG A 90 10.57 -52.68 30.40
N ARG A 91 11.19 -53.45 29.51
CA ARG A 91 11.68 -54.81 29.79
C ARG A 91 12.73 -54.80 30.89
N LEU A 92 13.77 -53.95 30.75
CA LEU A 92 14.84 -53.79 31.73
C LEU A 92 14.33 -53.32 33.09
N LYS A 93 13.33 -52.43 33.11
CA LYS A 93 12.69 -52.00 34.36
C LYS A 93 12.01 -53.15 35.09
N GLY A 94 11.28 -54.00 34.37
CA GLY A 94 10.66 -55.20 34.95
C GLY A 94 11.68 -56.22 35.47
N GLU A 95 12.80 -56.39 34.77
CA GLU A 95 13.90 -57.25 35.24
C GLU A 95 14.52 -56.72 36.54
N LEU A 96 14.73 -55.40 36.65
CA LEU A 96 15.25 -54.78 37.86
C LEU A 96 14.31 -54.97 39.06
N GLU A 97 13.00 -54.76 38.86
CA GLU A 97 11.99 -54.98 39.90
C GLU A 97 11.97 -56.45 40.38
N SER A 98 12.11 -57.41 39.46
CA SER A 98 12.21 -58.85 39.79
C SER A 98 13.45 -59.18 40.63
N VAL A 99 14.61 -58.62 40.26
CA VAL A 99 15.87 -58.82 41.02
C VAL A 99 15.79 -58.19 42.41
N MET A 100 15.13 -57.04 42.55
CA MET A 100 14.91 -56.41 43.86
C MET A 100 14.06 -57.28 44.78
N VAL A 101 12.98 -57.86 44.27
CA VAL A 101 12.12 -58.78 45.06
C VAL A 101 12.90 -60.02 45.50
N ALA A 102 13.72 -60.59 44.61
CA ALA A 102 14.58 -61.73 44.96
C ALA A 102 15.61 -61.40 46.04
N LEU A 103 16.17 -60.18 46.04
CA LEU A 103 17.09 -59.70 47.06
C LEU A 103 16.40 -59.47 48.41
N GLU A 104 15.16 -58.98 48.41
CA GLU A 104 14.37 -58.86 49.64
C GLU A 104 14.03 -60.22 50.25
N GLU A 105 13.73 -61.22 49.42
CA GLU A 105 13.49 -62.59 49.88
C GLU A 105 14.75 -63.23 50.48
N THR A 106 15.93 -63.04 49.89
CA THR A 106 17.19 -63.56 50.45
C THR A 106 17.54 -62.88 51.77
N ASN A 107 17.31 -61.57 51.89
CA ASN A 107 17.47 -60.85 53.15
C ASN A 107 16.51 -61.35 54.24
N LYS A 108 15.24 -61.63 53.90
CA LYS A 108 14.28 -62.22 54.84
C LYS A 108 14.71 -63.61 55.32
N LYS A 109 15.36 -64.42 54.46
CA LYS A 109 15.89 -65.75 54.81
C LYS A 109 17.16 -65.68 55.68
N LEU A 110 17.93 -64.60 55.63
CA LEU A 110 19.15 -64.39 56.43
C LEU A 110 18.85 -63.89 57.86
N ALA A 111 17.71 -63.24 58.09
CA ALA A 111 17.34 -62.68 59.38
C ALA A 111 17.23 -63.71 60.54
N PRO A 112 16.66 -64.93 60.36
CA PRO A 112 16.59 -65.95 61.41
C PRO A 112 17.95 -66.52 61.79
N LEU A 113 18.84 -66.74 60.81
CA LEU A 113 20.20 -67.25 61.03
C LEU A 113 21.05 -66.28 61.86
N LYS A 114 20.80 -64.98 61.69
CA LYS A 114 21.44 -63.92 62.48
C LYS A 114 20.91 -63.91 63.92
N ALA A 115 19.60 -64.13 64.12
CA ALA A 115 18.99 -64.24 65.44
C ALA A 115 19.44 -65.49 66.22
N GLU A 116 19.71 -66.61 65.53
CA GLU A 116 20.20 -67.86 66.12
C GLU A 116 21.65 -67.73 66.63
N HIS A 117 22.50 -67.02 65.88
CA HIS A 117 23.86 -66.67 66.29
C HIS A 117 23.88 -65.72 67.50
N ASP A 118 22.92 -64.80 67.59
CA ASP A 118 22.84 -63.86 68.71
C ASP A 118 22.23 -64.51 69.97
N ALA A 119 21.33 -65.49 69.83
CA ALA A 119 20.77 -66.27 70.95
C ALA A 119 21.81 -67.21 71.61
N THR A 120 22.78 -67.72 70.85
CA THR A 120 23.82 -68.62 71.36
C THR A 120 24.96 -67.90 72.11
N LYS A 121 25.02 -66.56 72.06
CA LYS A 121 25.96 -65.76 72.87
C LYS A 121 25.46 -65.46 74.29
N GLY A 122 24.19 -65.74 74.61
CA GLY A 122 23.56 -65.38 75.89
C GLY A 122 23.50 -66.49 76.95
N THR A 123 23.78 -67.75 76.61
CA THR A 123 23.60 -68.87 77.55
C THR A 123 24.91 -69.26 78.21
N SER A 124 25.26 -68.54 79.28
CA SER A 124 26.19 -69.03 80.30
C SER A 124 25.60 -70.27 81.01
N PHE A 125 26.45 -71.28 81.23
CA PHE A 125 26.17 -72.52 81.95
C PHE A 125 25.37 -72.33 83.26
N PRO A 126 24.54 -73.31 83.69
CA PRO A 126 23.81 -73.23 84.96
C PRO A 126 24.77 -73.34 86.16
N PRO A 127 24.52 -72.63 87.27
CA PRO A 127 25.35 -72.69 88.46
C PRO A 127 25.02 -73.93 89.32
N PHE A 128 26.05 -74.72 89.64
CA PHE A 128 25.96 -75.80 90.64
C PHE A 128 25.92 -75.21 92.04
N ASN A 129 24.77 -75.31 92.70
CA ASN A 129 24.59 -74.95 94.11
C ASN A 129 24.80 -76.18 95.00
N PHE A 130 25.80 -76.15 95.87
CA PHE A 130 26.02 -77.14 96.92
C PHE A 130 25.02 -76.91 98.07
N GLY A 131 23.96 -77.72 98.12
CA GLY A 131 23.02 -77.81 99.23
C GLY A 131 23.23 -79.10 100.02
N ASN A 132 23.81 -78.95 101.21
CA ASN A 132 24.18 -79.99 102.16
C ASN A 132 22.94 -80.63 102.84
N LYS A 133 22.76 -81.96 102.79
CA LYS A 133 21.98 -82.76 103.78
C LYS A 133 22.43 -84.22 103.78
N ASN A 134 23.06 -84.63 104.88
CA ASN A 134 23.49 -85.99 105.22
C ASN A 134 22.31 -86.98 105.28
N LEU A 135 22.50 -88.21 104.80
CA LEU A 135 21.97 -89.46 105.39
C LEU A 135 22.87 -90.64 104.96
N PHE A 136 23.14 -91.52 105.92
CA PHE A 136 24.16 -92.57 105.97
C PHE A 136 24.12 -93.64 104.86
N GLY A 137 25.30 -94.17 104.48
CA GLY A 137 25.50 -95.61 104.29
C GLY A 137 26.07 -96.11 102.94
N GLU A 138 27.31 -96.60 102.99
CA GLU A 138 27.88 -97.71 102.18
C GLU A 138 28.49 -97.48 100.77
N LYS A 139 29.76 -97.93 100.66
CA LYS A 139 30.53 -98.46 99.49
C LYS A 139 31.50 -97.53 98.73
N VAL A 140 32.79 -97.76 99.01
CA VAL A 140 34.01 -97.19 98.43
C VAL A 140 34.33 -97.79 97.04
N ARG A 141 33.39 -97.81 96.08
CA ARG A 141 33.68 -98.29 94.70
C ARG A 141 33.30 -97.33 93.56
N ASP A 142 32.63 -96.20 93.82
CA ASP A 142 32.15 -95.29 92.76
C ASP A 142 33.14 -94.20 92.32
N LYS A 143 34.07 -93.77 93.18
CA LYS A 143 34.91 -92.60 92.90
C LYS A 143 35.89 -92.73 91.72
N GLN A 144 36.18 -93.94 91.25
CA GLN A 144 37.10 -94.18 90.12
C GLN A 144 36.41 -94.12 88.76
N ARG A 145 35.09 -94.40 88.67
CA ARG A 145 34.30 -94.28 87.43
C ARG A 145 33.92 -92.83 87.15
N ASP A 146 33.47 -92.12 88.18
CA ASP A 146 33.10 -90.70 88.07
C ASP A 146 34.26 -89.81 87.60
N LEU A 147 35.50 -90.14 87.97
CA LEU A 147 36.70 -89.44 87.51
C LEU A 147 37.02 -89.70 86.01
N GLY A 148 36.83 -90.94 85.54
CA GLY A 148 37.04 -91.29 84.13
C GLY A 148 35.97 -90.70 83.20
N ASP A 149 34.73 -90.60 83.68
CA ASP A 149 33.64 -89.98 82.93
C ASP A 149 33.78 -88.45 82.87
N VAL A 150 34.28 -87.81 83.93
CA VAL A 150 34.60 -86.37 83.90
C VAL A 150 35.80 -86.09 82.98
N GLU A 151 36.81 -86.96 82.93
CA GLU A 151 37.94 -86.84 82.01
C GLU A 151 37.55 -87.04 80.54
N SER A 152 36.57 -87.90 80.25
CA SER A 152 36.06 -88.10 78.88
C SER A 152 35.25 -86.88 78.42
N ILE A 153 34.37 -86.35 79.28
CA ILE A 153 33.59 -85.13 79.01
C ILE A 153 34.51 -83.92 78.82
N LEU A 154 35.56 -83.80 79.63
CA LEU A 154 36.57 -82.73 79.45
C LEU A 154 37.27 -82.81 78.10
N ARG A 155 37.59 -84.03 77.64
CA ARG A 155 38.23 -84.26 76.35
C ARG A 155 37.29 -83.92 75.18
N GLU A 156 36.04 -84.35 75.26
CA GLU A 156 35.02 -84.00 74.26
C GLU A 156 34.77 -82.48 74.20
N LEU A 157 34.69 -81.80 75.35
CA LEU A 157 34.54 -80.35 75.39
C LEU A 157 35.78 -79.63 74.83
N GLN A 158 36.98 -80.17 75.06
CA GLN A 158 38.23 -79.63 74.53
C GLN A 158 38.33 -79.81 73.00
N ASP A 159 37.89 -80.96 72.48
CA ASP A 159 37.83 -81.23 71.04
C ASP A 159 36.77 -80.34 70.37
N GLN A 160 35.59 -80.17 70.98
CA GLN A 160 34.56 -79.23 70.50
C GLN A 160 35.03 -77.78 70.53
N ALA A 161 35.74 -77.36 71.57
CA ALA A 161 36.32 -76.02 71.65
C ALA A 161 37.38 -75.80 70.56
N SER A 162 38.18 -76.82 70.26
CA SER A 162 39.20 -76.77 69.20
C SER A 162 38.57 -76.72 67.80
N SER A 163 37.51 -77.50 67.56
CA SER A 163 36.74 -77.45 66.30
C SER A 163 36.11 -76.07 66.09
N ARG A 164 35.47 -75.50 67.12
CA ARG A 164 34.87 -74.16 67.05
C ARG A 164 35.92 -73.07 66.84
N LEU A 165 37.11 -73.21 67.43
CA LEU A 165 38.21 -72.27 67.23
C LEU A 165 38.68 -72.29 65.77
N GLU A 166 38.76 -73.47 65.15
CA GLU A 166 39.16 -73.62 63.75
C GLU A 166 38.08 -73.07 62.80
N GLU A 167 36.79 -73.29 63.07
CA GLU A 167 35.69 -72.67 62.31
C GLU A 167 35.76 -71.14 62.38
N VAL A 168 35.99 -70.57 63.57
CA VAL A 168 36.16 -69.12 63.73
C VAL A 168 37.38 -68.61 62.97
N ARG A 169 38.47 -69.38 62.93
CA ARG A 169 39.68 -69.05 62.15
C ARG A 169 39.37 -69.00 60.65
N ILE A 170 38.67 -70.01 60.12
CA ILE A 170 38.27 -70.09 58.71
C ILE A 170 37.35 -68.92 58.34
N LEU A 171 36.31 -68.65 59.14
CA LEU A 171 35.39 -67.53 58.91
C LEU A 171 36.10 -66.16 58.97
N HIS A 172 37.12 -66.03 59.82
CA HIS A 172 37.92 -64.81 59.89
C HIS A 172 38.75 -64.61 58.60
N GLU A 173 39.36 -65.67 58.07
CA GLU A 173 40.09 -65.63 56.80
C GLU A 173 39.17 -65.28 55.61
N GLU A 174 37.95 -65.82 55.58
CA GLU A 174 36.95 -65.46 54.56
C GLU A 174 36.52 -64.00 54.65
N ARG A 175 36.29 -63.50 55.87
CA ARG A 175 35.96 -62.09 56.11
C ARG A 175 37.06 -61.16 55.61
N ILE A 176 38.34 -61.51 55.81
CA ILE A 176 39.47 -60.75 55.29
C ILE A 176 39.46 -60.71 53.75
N LYS A 177 39.19 -61.85 53.09
CA LYS A 177 39.08 -61.91 51.62
C LYS A 177 37.96 -61.00 51.10
N ILE A 178 36.80 -60.98 51.75
CA ILE A 178 35.68 -60.09 51.38
C ILE A 178 36.06 -58.62 51.53
N PHE A 179 36.75 -58.24 52.61
CA PHE A 179 37.21 -56.85 52.79
C PHE A 179 38.23 -56.42 51.74
N GLN A 180 39.13 -57.32 51.32
CA GLN A 180 40.06 -57.05 50.23
C GLN A 180 39.32 -56.86 48.89
N GLN A 181 38.28 -57.65 48.62
CA GLN A 181 37.42 -57.48 47.44
C GLN A 181 36.64 -56.15 47.47
N LEU A 182 36.05 -55.79 48.62
CA LEU A 182 35.35 -54.51 48.78
C LEU A 182 36.26 -53.30 48.55
N SER A 183 37.48 -53.33 49.11
CA SER A 183 38.48 -52.28 48.91
C SER A 183 38.87 -52.14 47.43
N THR A 184 39.07 -53.25 46.72
CA THR A 184 39.39 -53.22 45.29
C THR A 184 38.21 -52.70 44.44
N PHE A 185 36.97 -53.03 44.76
CA PHE A 185 35.79 -52.46 44.09
C PHE A 185 35.64 -50.96 44.37
N GLN A 186 35.84 -50.53 45.62
CA GLN A 186 35.73 -49.13 46.01
C GLN A 186 36.79 -48.27 45.29
N ASN A 187 38.01 -48.78 45.15
CA ASN A 187 39.07 -48.12 44.40
C ASN A 187 38.77 -48.04 42.89
N LYS A 188 38.11 -49.04 42.30
CA LYS A 188 37.66 -49.00 40.90
C LYS A 188 36.55 -47.96 40.67
N LEU A 189 35.59 -47.87 41.59
CA LEU A 189 34.46 -46.93 41.49
C LEU A 189 34.86 -45.47 41.76
N LYS A 190 35.88 -45.22 42.60
CA LYS A 190 36.32 -43.85 42.91
C LYS A 190 37.36 -43.31 41.93
N ASN A 191 37.97 -44.15 41.11
CA ASN A 191 39.01 -43.71 40.19
C ASN A 191 38.38 -43.13 38.91
N VAL A 192 38.32 -41.80 38.84
CA VAL A 192 37.77 -41.03 37.71
C VAL A 192 38.37 -41.46 36.38
N ARG A 193 39.67 -41.82 36.34
CA ARG A 193 40.30 -42.28 35.09
C ARG A 193 39.68 -43.57 34.57
N PHE A 194 39.33 -44.50 35.46
CA PHE A 194 38.65 -45.74 35.10
C PHE A 194 37.21 -45.51 34.63
N ILE A 195 36.51 -44.54 35.21
CA ILE A 195 35.16 -44.16 34.76
C ILE A 195 35.23 -43.52 33.37
N THR A 196 36.16 -42.59 33.14
CA THR A 196 36.32 -41.91 31.85
C THR A 196 36.90 -42.79 30.75
N SER A 197 37.64 -43.84 31.10
CA SER A 197 38.09 -44.86 30.14
C SER A 197 37.11 -46.02 30.00
N SER A 198 36.02 -46.04 30.77
CA SER A 198 35.00 -47.07 30.65
C SER A 198 34.23 -46.95 29.34
N GLN A 199 33.93 -48.09 28.74
CA GLN A 199 33.20 -48.15 27.48
C GLN A 199 31.83 -47.44 27.50
N PRO A 200 31.02 -47.54 28.58
CA PRO A 200 29.75 -46.82 28.64
C PRO A 200 29.91 -45.29 28.63
N TRP A 201 30.94 -44.76 29.29
CA TRP A 201 31.20 -43.32 29.31
C TRP A 201 31.68 -42.80 27.96
N LEU A 202 32.55 -43.54 27.28
CA LEU A 202 33.00 -43.20 25.92
C LEU A 202 31.84 -43.20 24.92
N LEU A 203 30.95 -44.21 25.00
CA LEU A 203 29.74 -44.26 24.18
C LEU A 203 28.79 -43.08 24.46
N LEU A 204 28.60 -42.71 25.73
CA LEU A 204 27.78 -41.56 26.11
C LEU A 204 28.39 -40.24 25.60
N ARG A 205 29.70 -40.08 25.73
CA ARG A 205 30.42 -38.89 25.22
C ARG A 205 30.30 -38.78 23.70
N ASP A 206 30.49 -39.88 22.99
CA ASP A 206 30.40 -39.90 21.52
C ASP A 206 28.94 -39.64 21.08
N HIS A 207 27.94 -40.16 21.81
CA HIS A 207 26.53 -39.86 21.55
C HIS A 207 26.20 -38.39 21.82
N LEU A 208 26.74 -37.80 22.89
CA LEU A 208 26.59 -36.38 23.20
C LEU A 208 27.19 -35.53 22.06
N GLU A 209 28.37 -35.89 21.57
CA GLU A 209 29.03 -35.15 20.50
C GLU A 209 28.27 -35.25 19.17
N LYS A 210 27.74 -36.42 18.82
CA LYS A 210 26.82 -36.57 17.68
C LYS A 210 25.57 -35.70 17.82
N SER A 211 24.97 -35.68 19.00
CA SER A 211 23.78 -34.87 19.27
C SER A 211 24.07 -33.37 19.13
N LYS A 212 25.25 -32.90 19.57
CA LYS A 212 25.68 -31.51 19.36
C LYS A 212 25.85 -31.17 17.87
N LEU A 213 26.47 -32.06 17.09
CA LEU A 213 26.62 -31.87 15.66
C LEU A 213 25.27 -31.83 14.94
N GLU A 214 24.31 -32.65 15.36
CA GLU A 214 22.94 -32.60 14.85
C GLU A 214 22.25 -31.28 15.19
N VAL A 215 22.39 -30.77 16.41
CA VAL A 215 21.87 -29.45 16.79
C VAL A 215 22.46 -28.34 15.92
N ILE A 216 23.76 -28.34 15.68
CA ILE A 216 24.43 -27.37 14.78
C ILE A 216 23.89 -27.50 13.35
N ARG A 217 23.68 -28.73 12.86
CA ARG A 217 23.09 -28.97 11.55
C ARG A 217 21.68 -28.40 11.45
N TYR A 218 20.84 -28.61 12.46
CA TYR A 218 19.49 -28.06 12.50
C TYR A 218 19.48 -26.54 12.62
N GLN A 219 20.39 -25.96 13.40
CA GLN A 219 20.57 -24.51 13.49
C GLN A 219 20.88 -23.92 12.10
N THR A 220 21.84 -24.53 11.38
CA THR A 220 22.22 -24.09 10.03
C THR A 220 21.06 -24.22 9.03
N LEU A 221 20.25 -25.27 9.14
CA LEU A 221 19.05 -25.44 8.32
C LEU A 221 17.97 -24.41 8.65
N TYR A 222 17.77 -24.11 9.94
CA TYR A 222 16.84 -23.08 10.38
C TYR A 222 17.25 -21.71 9.82
N ASP A 223 18.53 -21.34 9.92
CA ASP A 223 19.03 -20.07 9.39
C ASP A 223 18.81 -19.98 7.87
N LYS A 224 19.04 -21.07 7.13
CA LYS A 224 18.73 -21.14 5.69
C LYS A 224 17.25 -20.95 5.40
N LEU A 225 16.38 -21.64 6.12
CA LEU A 225 14.92 -21.53 5.96
C LEU A 225 14.42 -20.13 6.32
N GLN A 226 15.02 -19.49 7.33
CA GLN A 226 14.70 -18.12 7.71
C GLN A 226 15.07 -17.13 6.59
N MET A 227 16.25 -17.28 5.98
CA MET A 227 16.66 -16.49 4.81
C MET A 227 15.76 -16.73 3.60
N GLU A 228 15.34 -17.98 3.36
CA GLU A 228 14.39 -18.32 2.29
C GLU A 228 13.02 -17.68 2.52
N LYS A 229 12.51 -17.71 3.76
CA LYS A 229 11.26 -17.03 4.15
C LYS A 229 11.33 -15.53 3.89
N GLU A 230 12.42 -14.87 4.27
CA GLU A 230 12.60 -13.44 4.03
C GLU A 230 12.68 -13.11 2.54
N ASN A 231 13.38 -13.93 1.75
CA ASN A 231 13.41 -13.80 0.29
C ASN A 231 12.02 -14.01 -0.35
N LEU A 232 11.23 -14.96 0.15
CA LEU A 232 9.86 -15.17 -0.30
C LEU A 232 8.96 -13.99 0.04
N ALA A 233 9.09 -13.41 1.25
CA ALA A 233 8.35 -12.21 1.64
C ALA A 233 8.69 -11.01 0.74
N TRP A 234 9.97 -10.82 0.41
CA TRP A 234 10.39 -9.80 -0.55
C TRP A 234 9.80 -10.02 -1.95
N ARG A 235 9.79 -11.25 -2.44
CA ARG A 235 9.18 -11.59 -3.75
C ARG A 235 7.67 -11.41 -3.75
N GLU A 236 7.00 -11.75 -2.65
CA GLU A 236 5.57 -11.50 -2.49
C GLU A 236 5.26 -10.01 -2.52
N MET A 237 6.05 -9.19 -1.83
CA MET A 237 5.94 -7.73 -1.88
C MET A 237 6.18 -7.18 -3.29
N GLU A 238 7.21 -7.67 -3.99
CA GLU A 238 7.50 -7.28 -5.38
C GLU A 238 6.32 -7.62 -6.31
N LEU A 239 5.75 -8.82 -6.17
CA LEU A 239 4.58 -9.24 -6.95
C LEU A 239 3.33 -8.42 -6.62
N SER A 240 3.13 -8.06 -5.35
CA SER A 240 2.05 -7.16 -4.93
C SER A 240 2.17 -5.80 -5.61
N ILE A 241 3.36 -5.20 -5.60
CA ILE A 241 3.62 -3.90 -6.25
C ILE A 241 3.37 -4.02 -7.76
N LYS A 242 3.85 -5.08 -8.40
CA LYS A 242 3.60 -5.32 -9.83
C LYS A 242 2.11 -5.46 -10.14
N ASN A 243 1.35 -6.11 -9.27
CA ASN A 243 -0.11 -6.23 -9.43
C ASN A 243 -0.80 -4.87 -9.28
N ASP A 244 -0.42 -4.07 -8.29
CA ASP A 244 -0.92 -2.70 -8.11
C ASP A 244 -0.63 -1.83 -9.34
N MET A 245 0.58 -1.96 -9.92
CA MET A 245 0.94 -1.29 -11.17
C MET A 245 0.05 -1.72 -12.34
N VAL A 246 -0.23 -3.02 -12.50
CA VAL A 246 -1.13 -3.53 -13.54
C VAL A 246 -2.55 -2.96 -13.36
N ASP A 247 -3.04 -2.86 -12.14
CA ASP A 247 -4.35 -2.27 -11.85
C ASP A 247 -4.40 -0.77 -12.14
N VAL A 248 -3.30 -0.04 -11.88
CA VAL A 248 -3.16 1.36 -12.30
C VAL A 248 -3.18 1.46 -13.83
N TYR A 249 -2.40 0.65 -14.54
CA TYR A 249 -2.38 0.65 -16.00
C TYR A 249 -3.75 0.31 -16.60
N ARG A 250 -4.47 -0.66 -16.02
CA ARG A 250 -5.83 -1.01 -16.45
C ARG A 250 -6.78 0.16 -16.30
N ARG A 251 -6.75 0.85 -15.16
CA ARG A 251 -7.57 2.06 -14.93
C ARG A 251 -7.22 3.18 -15.91
N CYS A 252 -5.93 3.43 -16.14
CA CYS A 252 -5.49 4.41 -17.13
C CYS A 252 -5.96 4.07 -18.54
N SER A 253 -5.92 2.78 -18.92
CA SER A 253 -6.44 2.32 -20.22
C SER A 253 -7.94 2.59 -20.35
N VAL A 254 -8.74 2.23 -19.34
CA VAL A 254 -10.20 2.46 -19.37
C VAL A 254 -10.53 3.95 -19.49
N VAL A 255 -9.80 4.81 -18.78
CA VAL A 255 -9.97 6.26 -18.91
C VAL A 255 -9.59 6.74 -20.32
N ALA A 256 -8.47 6.28 -20.86
CA ALA A 256 -8.06 6.62 -22.23
C ALA A 256 -9.09 6.15 -23.26
N ASP A 257 -9.60 4.92 -23.14
CA ASP A 257 -10.63 4.35 -24.01
C ASP A 257 -11.93 5.16 -23.94
N SER A 258 -12.38 5.54 -22.73
CA SER A 258 -13.57 6.40 -22.56
C SER A 258 -13.40 7.77 -23.22
N ARG A 259 -12.19 8.35 -23.13
CA ARG A 259 -11.89 9.63 -23.77
C ARG A 259 -11.81 9.51 -25.29
N MET A 260 -11.29 8.39 -25.82
CA MET A 260 -11.32 8.11 -27.25
C MET A 260 -12.75 7.95 -27.75
N THR A 261 -13.63 7.28 -27.01
CA THR A 261 -15.05 7.17 -27.39
C THR A 261 -15.76 8.51 -27.36
N ASP A 262 -15.52 9.34 -26.33
CA ASP A 262 -16.09 10.69 -26.23
C ASP A 262 -15.62 11.58 -27.40
N LEU A 263 -14.33 11.57 -27.71
CA LEU A 263 -13.78 12.29 -28.87
C LEU A 263 -14.32 11.75 -30.19
N GLY A 264 -14.51 10.44 -30.31
CA GLY A 264 -15.13 9.81 -31.47
C GLY A 264 -16.57 10.27 -31.69
N MET A 265 -17.36 10.36 -30.62
CA MET A 265 -18.72 10.90 -30.68
C MET A 265 -18.75 12.38 -31.08
N GLU A 266 -17.83 13.20 -30.54
CA GLU A 266 -17.77 14.61 -30.91
C GLU A 266 -17.34 14.80 -32.37
N ILE A 267 -16.35 14.03 -32.86
CA ILE A 267 -15.96 14.04 -34.28
C ILE A 267 -17.15 13.67 -35.17
N GLN A 268 -17.92 12.65 -34.79
CA GLN A 268 -19.10 12.23 -35.54
C GLN A 268 -20.16 13.33 -35.56
N LYS A 269 -20.44 13.97 -34.42
CA LYS A 269 -21.36 15.09 -34.32
C LYS A 269 -20.95 16.26 -35.22
N GLN A 270 -19.67 16.65 -35.18
CA GLN A 270 -19.13 17.72 -36.03
C GLN A 270 -19.23 17.35 -37.52
N SER A 271 -18.99 16.08 -37.87
CA SER A 271 -19.16 15.57 -39.23
C SER A 271 -20.61 15.69 -39.70
N ASP A 272 -21.57 15.36 -38.84
CA ASP A 272 -23.00 15.44 -39.18
C ASP A 272 -23.50 16.89 -39.24
N GLU A 273 -23.05 17.76 -38.35
CA GLU A 273 -23.29 19.22 -38.43
C GLU A 273 -22.74 19.80 -39.74
N ARG A 274 -21.53 19.42 -40.13
CA ARG A 274 -20.93 19.80 -41.41
C ARG A 274 -21.79 19.33 -42.60
N LYS A 275 -22.23 18.07 -42.62
CA LYS A 275 -23.11 17.56 -43.68
C LYS A 275 -24.43 18.34 -43.74
N MET A 276 -25.02 18.68 -42.60
CA MET A 276 -26.25 19.49 -42.55
C MET A 276 -26.02 20.89 -43.12
N ILE A 277 -24.88 21.52 -42.83
CA ILE A 277 -24.51 22.81 -43.42
C ILE A 277 -24.30 22.68 -44.93
N GLU A 278 -23.58 21.64 -45.39
CA GLU A 278 -23.37 21.38 -46.82
C GLU A 278 -24.71 21.18 -47.56
N VAL A 279 -25.66 20.46 -46.97
CA VAL A 279 -27.01 20.30 -47.54
C VAL A 279 -27.75 21.64 -47.59
N ARG A 280 -27.77 22.42 -46.50
CA ARG A 280 -28.40 23.75 -46.50
C ARG A 280 -27.78 24.71 -47.51
N MET A 281 -26.46 24.67 -47.67
CA MET A 281 -25.76 25.46 -48.68
C MET A 281 -26.13 25.04 -50.10
N ALA A 282 -26.26 23.73 -50.34
CA ALA A 282 -26.73 23.22 -51.63
C ALA A 282 -28.19 23.62 -51.90
N GLU A 283 -29.07 23.60 -50.90
CA GLU A 283 -30.45 24.07 -51.01
C GLU A 283 -30.53 25.58 -51.28
N ALA A 284 -29.78 26.40 -50.53
CA ALA A 284 -29.69 27.85 -50.72
C ALA A 284 -29.06 28.24 -52.07
N SER A 285 -28.28 27.36 -52.70
CA SER A 285 -27.79 27.53 -54.07
C SER A 285 -28.81 27.17 -55.14
N LYS A 286 -29.82 26.36 -54.80
CA LYS A 286 -30.91 25.92 -55.70
C LYS A 286 -32.14 26.80 -55.61
N GLU A 287 -32.17 27.81 -54.74
CA GLU A 287 -33.27 28.76 -54.67
C GLU A 287 -33.47 29.43 -56.04
N PRO A 288 -34.63 29.27 -56.70
CA PRO A 288 -34.83 29.66 -58.09
C PRO A 288 -34.60 31.16 -58.31
N GLY A 289 -35.03 32.01 -57.37
CA GLY A 289 -34.80 33.45 -57.45
C GLY A 289 -33.31 33.84 -57.40
N ARG A 290 -32.46 33.10 -56.68
CA ARG A 290 -31.02 33.39 -56.63
C ARG A 290 -30.32 32.91 -57.89
N GLN A 291 -30.73 31.77 -58.44
CA GLN A 291 -30.20 31.27 -59.70
C GLN A 291 -30.60 32.17 -60.87
N GLU A 292 -31.84 32.68 -60.88
CA GLU A 292 -32.34 33.70 -61.82
C GLU A 292 -31.53 34.99 -61.70
N ILE A 293 -31.32 35.51 -60.47
CA ILE A 293 -30.47 36.69 -60.26
C ILE A 293 -29.04 36.46 -60.75
N ILE A 294 -28.45 35.28 -60.52
CA ILE A 294 -27.10 34.94 -61.00
C ILE A 294 -27.07 34.83 -62.52
N THR A 295 -28.10 34.27 -63.16
CA THR A 295 -28.19 34.22 -64.62
C THR A 295 -28.39 35.60 -65.22
N ASP A 296 -29.20 36.44 -64.59
CA ASP A 296 -29.45 37.82 -65.01
C ASP A 296 -28.20 38.69 -64.81
N PHE A 297 -27.48 38.52 -63.69
CA PHE A 297 -26.19 39.18 -63.49
C PHE A 297 -25.15 38.70 -64.51
N LYS A 298 -25.12 37.40 -64.83
CA LYS A 298 -24.23 36.88 -65.89
C LYS A 298 -24.61 37.44 -67.24
N ALA A 299 -25.90 37.52 -67.58
CA ALA A 299 -26.38 38.13 -68.81
C ALA A 299 -25.99 39.61 -68.87
N LEU A 300 -26.20 40.36 -67.79
CA LEU A 300 -25.80 41.76 -67.68
C LEU A 300 -24.27 41.94 -67.81
N LEU A 301 -23.47 41.07 -67.17
CA LEU A 301 -22.01 41.10 -67.31
C LEU A 301 -21.55 40.70 -68.73
N SER A 302 -22.32 39.91 -69.46
CA SER A 302 -22.06 39.58 -70.86
C SER A 302 -22.49 40.67 -71.84
N THR A 303 -23.55 41.44 -71.54
CA THR A 303 -24.01 42.56 -72.39
C THR A 303 -23.27 43.87 -72.12
N PHE A 304 -22.78 44.07 -70.90
CA PHE A 304 -22.08 45.29 -70.49
C PHE A 304 -20.86 45.66 -71.36
N PRO A 305 -20.01 44.73 -71.83
CA PRO A 305 -18.92 45.05 -72.75
C PRO A 305 -19.41 45.58 -74.11
N GLU A 306 -20.52 45.04 -74.62
CA GLU A 306 -21.13 45.48 -75.89
C GLU A 306 -21.79 46.85 -75.74
N GLU A 307 -22.52 47.08 -74.64
CA GLU A 307 -23.09 48.38 -74.28
C GLU A 307 -21.99 49.43 -74.06
N MET A 308 -20.89 49.08 -73.39
CA MET A 308 -19.75 49.96 -73.21
C MET A 308 -19.07 50.27 -74.56
N GLN A 309 -18.93 49.28 -75.44
CA GLN A 309 -18.37 49.48 -76.77
C GLN A 309 -19.28 50.36 -77.64
N THR A 310 -20.60 50.20 -77.57
CA THR A 310 -21.54 51.08 -78.28
C THR A 310 -21.52 52.50 -77.71
N MET A 311 -21.49 52.68 -76.38
CA MET A 311 -21.30 54.00 -75.76
C MET A 311 -19.97 54.65 -76.16
N GLN A 312 -18.88 53.88 -76.22
CA GLN A 312 -17.58 54.39 -76.62
C GLN A 312 -17.57 54.78 -78.11
N SER A 313 -18.27 54.03 -78.97
CA SER A 313 -18.47 54.39 -80.38
C SER A 313 -19.31 55.66 -80.55
N GLN A 314 -20.36 55.85 -79.73
CA GLN A 314 -21.17 57.07 -79.73
C GLN A 314 -20.36 58.26 -79.22
N LEU A 315 -19.56 58.10 -78.17
CA LEU A 315 -18.64 59.12 -77.68
C LEU A 315 -17.61 59.53 -78.73
N SER A 316 -17.08 58.59 -79.52
CA SER A 316 -16.19 58.91 -80.64
C SER A 316 -16.91 59.71 -81.73
N LYS A 317 -18.14 59.34 -82.09
CA LYS A 317 -18.96 60.12 -83.03
C LYS A 317 -19.25 61.53 -82.51
N TYR A 318 -19.65 61.68 -81.25
CA TYR A 318 -19.87 63.01 -80.67
C TYR A 318 -18.59 63.84 -80.61
N LYS A 319 -17.41 63.23 -80.47
CA LYS A 319 -16.13 63.93 -80.59
C LYS A 319 -15.85 64.39 -82.02
N GLU A 320 -16.15 63.57 -83.02
CA GLU A 320 -16.05 63.94 -84.44
C GLU A 320 -17.02 65.09 -84.76
N ASP A 321 -18.29 64.97 -84.38
CA ASP A 321 -19.30 66.02 -84.54
C ASP A 321 -18.89 67.32 -83.83
N ALA A 322 -18.27 67.24 -82.64
CA ALA A 322 -17.77 68.41 -81.94
C ALA A 322 -16.59 69.09 -82.67
N VAL A 323 -15.70 68.31 -83.30
CA VAL A 323 -14.63 68.84 -84.15
C VAL A 323 -15.23 69.53 -85.38
N ASP A 324 -16.27 68.96 -85.99
CA ASP A 324 -16.99 69.57 -87.11
C ASP A 324 -17.75 70.85 -86.70
N ILE A 325 -18.36 70.87 -85.51
CA ILE A 325 -18.96 72.11 -84.97
C ILE A 325 -17.88 73.17 -84.75
N HIS A 326 -16.69 72.79 -84.28
CA HIS A 326 -15.57 73.74 -84.11
C HIS A 326 -15.04 74.26 -85.45
N SER A 327 -14.95 73.43 -86.48
CA SER A 327 -14.57 73.85 -87.84
C SER A 327 -15.61 74.80 -88.44
N LEU A 328 -16.90 74.46 -88.35
CA LEU A 328 -18.00 75.33 -88.78
C LEU A 328 -18.03 76.64 -87.99
N ARG A 329 -17.74 76.62 -86.69
CA ARG A 329 -17.66 77.84 -85.87
C ARG A 329 -16.50 78.73 -86.31
N ALA A 330 -15.36 78.15 -86.66
CA ALA A 330 -14.23 78.87 -87.21
C ALA A 330 -14.56 79.49 -88.59
N GLU A 331 -15.27 78.77 -89.44
CA GLU A 331 -15.78 79.30 -90.72
C GLU A 331 -16.77 80.45 -90.52
N VAL A 332 -17.73 80.32 -89.59
CA VAL A 332 -18.67 81.39 -89.23
C VAL A 332 -17.94 82.62 -88.69
N GLN A 333 -16.90 82.43 -87.87
CA GLN A 333 -16.06 83.54 -87.38
C GLN A 333 -15.28 84.20 -88.54
N ALA A 334 -14.74 83.41 -89.47
CA ALA A 334 -14.07 83.94 -90.65
C ALA A 334 -15.04 84.75 -91.53
N LEU A 335 -16.24 84.22 -91.79
CA LEU A 335 -17.30 84.92 -92.54
C LEU A 335 -17.79 86.16 -91.81
N SER A 336 -17.93 86.13 -90.48
CA SER A 336 -18.27 87.29 -89.66
C SER A 336 -17.19 88.37 -89.73
N SER A 337 -15.91 87.98 -89.73
CA SER A 337 -14.80 88.92 -89.91
C SER A 337 -14.82 89.59 -91.30
N ILE A 338 -15.14 88.82 -92.34
CA ILE A 338 -15.33 89.32 -93.72
C ILE A 338 -16.53 90.27 -93.78
N LEU A 339 -17.65 89.91 -93.17
CA LEU A 339 -18.85 90.74 -93.12
C LEU A 339 -18.59 92.05 -92.39
N ASN A 340 -17.93 92.02 -91.23
CA ASN A 340 -17.54 93.22 -90.50
C ASN A 340 -16.63 94.14 -91.33
N ARG A 341 -15.65 93.56 -92.05
CA ARG A 341 -14.82 94.33 -92.98
C ARG A 341 -15.65 94.99 -94.09
N LYS A 342 -16.65 94.29 -94.62
CA LYS A 342 -17.57 94.84 -95.63
C LYS A 342 -18.51 95.91 -95.08
N VAL A 343 -18.96 95.77 -93.84
CA VAL A 343 -19.74 96.79 -93.13
C VAL A 343 -18.91 98.05 -92.91
N GLU A 344 -17.64 97.92 -92.49
CA GLU A 344 -16.75 99.07 -92.37
C GLU A 344 -16.45 99.73 -93.73
N GLU A 345 -16.23 98.95 -94.80
CA GLU A 345 -16.16 99.49 -96.17
C GLU A 345 -17.43 100.29 -96.52
N CYS A 346 -18.62 99.75 -96.25
CA CYS A 346 -19.88 100.45 -96.49
C CYS A 346 -20.01 101.74 -95.66
N LYS A 347 -19.62 101.72 -94.38
CA LYS A 347 -19.60 102.93 -93.53
C LYS A 347 -18.66 103.98 -94.09
N THR A 348 -17.47 103.61 -94.57
CA THR A 348 -16.54 104.57 -95.20
C THR A 348 -17.11 105.16 -96.49
N LEU A 349 -17.79 104.36 -97.31
CA LEU A 349 -18.48 104.84 -98.52
C LEU A 349 -19.65 105.76 -98.19
N LEU A 350 -20.41 105.45 -97.14
CA LEU A 350 -21.53 106.27 -96.66
C LEU A 350 -21.05 107.59 -96.06
N ARG A 351 -19.87 107.59 -95.41
CA ARG A 351 -19.21 108.81 -94.94
C ARG A 351 -18.75 109.67 -96.12
N ARG A 352 -18.14 109.06 -97.14
CA ARG A 352 -17.78 109.76 -98.39
C ARG A 352 -18.99 110.33 -99.13
N SER A 353 -20.12 109.63 -99.17
CA SER A 353 -21.34 110.16 -99.80
C SER A 353 -21.95 111.28 -98.98
N ALA A 354 -21.91 111.20 -97.64
CA ALA A 354 -22.33 112.29 -96.76
C ALA A 354 -21.44 113.53 -96.93
N ASP A 355 -20.13 113.37 -97.06
CA ASP A 355 -19.18 114.46 -97.35
C ASP A 355 -19.48 115.10 -98.72
N GLN A 356 -19.72 114.29 -99.75
CA GLN A 356 -20.16 114.78 -101.07
C GLN A 356 -21.49 115.53 -101.00
N VAL A 357 -22.46 115.06 -100.21
CA VAL A 357 -23.74 115.75 -100.00
C VAL A 357 -23.55 117.07 -99.24
N ALA A 358 -22.65 117.12 -98.25
CA ALA A 358 -22.31 118.36 -97.55
C ALA A 358 -21.64 119.37 -98.50
N GLU A 359 -20.81 118.90 -99.43
CA GLU A 359 -20.19 119.73 -100.47
C GLU A 359 -21.23 120.24 -101.48
N ILE A 360 -22.20 119.40 -101.89
CA ILE A 360 -23.35 119.83 -102.69
C ILE A 360 -24.18 120.89 -101.95
N ARG A 361 -24.38 120.75 -100.63
CA ARG A 361 -25.08 121.78 -99.84
C ARG A 361 -24.30 123.09 -99.79
N LYS A 362 -22.96 123.05 -99.66
CA LYS A 362 -22.10 124.25 -99.75
C LYS A 362 -22.17 124.91 -101.13
N LEU A 363 -22.16 124.12 -102.20
CA LEU A 363 -22.32 124.62 -103.57
C LEU A 363 -23.71 125.23 -103.78
N LYS A 364 -24.78 124.62 -103.22
CA LYS A 364 -26.12 125.23 -103.22
C LYS A 364 -26.18 126.54 -102.42
N ALA A 365 -25.51 126.62 -101.26
CA ALA A 365 -25.43 127.86 -100.50
C ALA A 365 -24.68 128.96 -101.27
N MET A 366 -23.58 128.62 -101.95
CA MET A 366 -22.87 129.55 -102.85
C MET A 366 -23.75 130.01 -104.02
N VAL A 367 -24.60 129.13 -104.58
CA VAL A 367 -25.55 129.50 -105.64
C VAL A 367 -26.64 130.43 -105.10
N GLU A 368 -27.11 130.23 -103.87
CA GLU A 368 -28.06 131.14 -103.23
C GLU A 368 -27.41 132.49 -102.87
N ASP A 369 -26.16 132.54 -102.42
CA ASP A 369 -25.38 133.78 -102.22
C ASP A 369 -25.16 134.53 -103.56
N ILE A 370 -24.92 133.80 -104.65
CA ILE A 370 -24.82 134.40 -106.01
C ILE A 370 -26.17 134.96 -106.46
N LYS A 371 -27.29 134.29 -106.18
CA LYS A 371 -28.64 134.82 -106.45
C LYS A 371 -28.95 136.04 -105.59
N GLN A 372 -28.51 136.07 -104.34
CA GLN A 372 -28.68 137.23 -103.45
C GLN A 372 -27.82 138.41 -103.92
N SER A 373 -26.60 138.12 -104.40
CA SER A 373 -25.72 139.09 -105.07
C SER A 373 -26.33 139.61 -106.39
N ASP A 374 -27.06 138.77 -107.15
CA ASP A 374 -27.77 139.16 -108.38
C ASP A 374 -29.04 140.00 -108.09
N MET A 375 -29.72 139.76 -106.97
CA MET A 375 -30.79 140.63 -106.47
C MET A 375 -30.25 141.98 -105.98
N GLU A 376 -29.07 142.02 -105.36
CA GLU A 376 -28.38 143.25 -104.98
C GLU A 376 -27.83 144.00 -106.22
N LEU A 377 -27.37 143.30 -107.26
CA LEU A 377 -26.96 143.90 -108.54
C LEU A 377 -28.15 144.45 -109.35
N ASN A 378 -29.32 143.81 -109.27
CA ASN A 378 -30.56 144.34 -109.83
C ASN A 378 -31.07 145.57 -109.08
N LEU A 379 -30.85 145.67 -107.76
CA LEU A 379 -31.11 146.90 -107.00
C LEU A 379 -30.14 148.05 -107.35
N PHE A 380 -28.89 147.74 -107.71
CA PHE A 380 -27.94 148.72 -108.23
C PHE A 380 -28.25 149.16 -109.68
N LEU A 381 -28.91 148.32 -110.49
CA LEU A 381 -29.36 148.67 -111.85
C LEU A 381 -30.65 149.52 -111.85
N ASP A 382 -31.49 149.42 -110.83
CA ASP A 382 -32.68 150.28 -110.64
C ASP A 382 -32.32 151.68 -110.10
N MET A 383 -31.17 151.82 -109.42
CA MET A 383 -30.63 153.12 -108.96
C MET A 383 -29.88 153.93 -110.05
N TYR A 384 -29.63 153.35 -111.23
CA TYR A 384 -28.89 153.99 -112.34
C TYR A 384 -29.63 154.03 -113.70
N ARG A 385 -30.96 153.90 -113.70
CA ARG A 385 -31.79 154.37 -114.82
C ARG A 385 -33.02 155.15 -114.36
N ARG A 386 -32.77 156.47 -114.28
CA ARG A 386 -33.61 157.61 -114.71
C ARG A 386 -34.28 158.41 -113.60
N GLU A 387 -33.56 159.42 -113.13
CA GLU A 387 -34.14 160.76 -112.99
C GLU A 387 -33.20 161.81 -113.59
N SER A 388 -33.81 162.90 -114.05
CA SER A 388 -33.27 164.07 -114.75
C SER A 388 -33.32 163.93 -116.30
N ILE A 389 -34.09 164.72 -117.08
CA ILE A 389 -34.64 166.07 -116.85
C ILE A 389 -35.87 166.35 -117.74
N ASP A 390 -36.90 166.93 -117.09
CA ASP A 390 -37.88 167.99 -117.47
C ASP A 390 -38.75 167.84 -118.73
N SER A 391 -39.93 168.48 -118.83
CA SER A 391 -40.55 169.57 -118.02
C SER A 391 -42.06 169.34 -117.98
N ARG A 392 -42.75 169.38 -116.84
CA ARG A 392 -43.07 170.54 -115.99
C ARG A 392 -44.12 171.47 -116.61
N ASP A 393 -45.36 171.25 -116.15
CA ASP A 393 -46.41 172.20 -115.77
C ASP A 393 -46.76 173.36 -116.70
N VAL A 394 -48.05 173.46 -117.06
CA VAL A 394 -49.00 174.30 -116.32
C VAL A 394 -50.40 174.18 -116.95
N ALA A 395 -51.38 174.20 -116.04
CA ALA A 395 -52.76 174.62 -116.19
C ALA A 395 -53.76 173.69 -116.90
N GLU A 396 -54.55 173.03 -116.04
CA GLU A 396 -56.02 173.10 -116.04
C GLU A 396 -56.69 173.68 -117.30
N ALA A 397 -57.53 172.88 -117.95
CA ALA A 397 -58.98 172.98 -117.76
C ALA A 397 -59.74 172.22 -118.86
N LYS A 398 -60.77 171.47 -118.43
CA LYS A 398 -61.93 171.19 -119.27
C LYS A 398 -62.76 172.47 -119.32
N ASP A 399 -62.80 173.15 -120.46
CA ASP A 399 -64.03 173.39 -121.23
C ASP A 399 -63.70 174.22 -122.48
N LEU A 400 -63.29 173.49 -123.53
CA LEU A 400 -63.30 173.80 -124.96
C LEU A 400 -62.89 172.47 -125.64
N GLU A 401 -63.73 171.45 -125.60
CA GLU A 401 -64.78 171.19 -126.61
C GLU A 401 -64.23 171.06 -128.05
N TYR A 402 -64.62 169.96 -128.70
CA TYR A 402 -65.09 169.99 -130.08
C TYR A 402 -64.13 170.29 -131.25
N LYS A 403 -62.81 170.11 -131.12
CA LYS A 403 -61.94 169.95 -132.30
C LYS A 403 -60.93 168.81 -132.17
N ALA A 404 -61.43 167.57 -132.08
CA ALA A 404 -61.12 166.56 -133.10
C ALA A 404 -61.76 165.18 -132.81
N TRP A 405 -63.07 165.13 -132.55
CA TRP A 405 -63.90 164.00 -133.00
C TRP A 405 -64.23 164.18 -134.49
N ALA A 406 -63.22 164.48 -135.31
CA ALA A 406 -63.36 164.53 -136.76
C ALA A 406 -61.97 164.64 -137.40
N ARG A 407 -61.25 163.52 -137.44
CA ARG A 407 -61.28 162.70 -138.66
C ARG A 407 -60.67 161.34 -138.33
N VAL A 408 -61.51 160.41 -137.89
CA VAL A 408 -62.22 159.50 -138.82
C VAL A 408 -61.25 158.44 -139.32
N GLN A 409 -61.21 157.31 -138.61
CA GLN A 409 -61.40 155.95 -139.14
C GLN A 409 -60.98 154.95 -138.04
N SER A 410 -61.80 154.15 -137.40
CA SER A 410 -63.24 154.01 -137.39
C SER A 410 -63.52 152.97 -136.32
N LEU A 411 -64.63 153.14 -135.62
CA LEU A 411 -65.47 152.00 -135.30
C LEU A 411 -65.50 150.98 -136.46
N LYS A 412 -65.01 149.78 -136.18
CA LYS A 412 -65.50 148.46 -136.60
C LYS A 412 -64.38 147.48 -136.22
N SER A 413 -64.44 146.72 -135.14
CA SER A 413 -65.58 145.97 -134.61
C SER A 413 -65.14 145.22 -133.32
N SER A 414 -65.91 145.33 -132.22
CA SER A 414 -66.79 144.29 -131.62
C SER A 414 -66.07 143.37 -130.62
N LEU A 415 -66.19 143.54 -129.30
CA LEU A 415 -67.28 143.12 -128.39
C LEU A 415 -67.69 141.64 -128.57
N ASP A 416 -67.50 140.82 -127.53
CA ASP A 416 -68.03 139.45 -127.46
C ASP A 416 -68.46 139.05 -126.03
N GLU A 417 -69.59 138.35 -125.94
CA GLU A 417 -70.48 138.16 -124.79
C GLU A 417 -70.20 136.83 -124.02
N HIS A 418 -69.01 136.24 -124.18
CA HIS A 418 -68.71 134.84 -123.80
C HIS A 418 -67.84 134.63 -122.53
N SER A 419 -67.38 135.70 -121.85
CA SER A 419 -66.39 135.57 -120.75
C SER A 419 -66.96 135.49 -119.33
N LEU A 420 -68.24 135.83 -119.12
CA LEU A 420 -68.87 135.81 -117.78
C LEU A 420 -69.45 134.44 -117.39
N GLU A 421 -69.94 133.63 -118.33
CA GLU A 421 -70.50 132.29 -118.02
C GLU A 421 -69.42 131.28 -117.58
N LEU A 422 -68.20 131.37 -118.14
CA LEU A 422 -67.11 130.42 -117.86
C LEU A 422 -66.58 130.53 -116.41
N ARG A 423 -66.70 131.71 -115.79
CA ARG A 423 -66.22 131.96 -114.41
C ARG A 423 -67.17 131.47 -113.33
N VAL A 424 -68.48 131.41 -113.61
CA VAL A 424 -69.48 130.90 -112.64
C VAL A 424 -69.48 129.37 -112.64
N LYS A 425 -69.33 128.75 -113.82
CA LYS A 425 -69.29 127.29 -113.95
C LYS A 425 -68.09 126.65 -113.24
N THR A 426 -66.91 127.29 -113.34
CA THR A 426 -65.69 126.85 -112.64
C THR A 426 -65.76 126.97 -111.11
N ALA A 427 -66.52 127.94 -110.58
CA ALA A 427 -66.70 128.08 -109.13
C ALA A 427 -67.65 127.01 -108.55
N ILE A 428 -68.74 126.68 -109.26
CA ILE A 428 -69.69 125.63 -108.84
C ILE A 428 -69.03 124.24 -108.88
N GLU A 429 -68.19 123.97 -109.89
CA GLU A 429 -67.42 122.73 -109.99
C GLU A 429 -66.38 122.58 -108.85
N ALA A 430 -65.77 123.68 -108.40
CA ALA A 430 -64.85 123.67 -107.25
C ALA A 430 -65.55 123.43 -105.90
N GLU A 431 -66.76 123.96 -105.70
CA GLU A 431 -67.53 123.72 -104.47
C GLU A 431 -68.02 122.27 -104.38
N ALA A 432 -68.54 121.72 -105.49
CA ALA A 432 -68.99 120.32 -105.56
C ALA A 432 -67.85 119.33 -105.27
N THR A 433 -66.64 119.58 -105.80
CA THR A 433 -65.46 118.74 -105.51
C THR A 433 -65.01 118.82 -104.05
N SER A 434 -65.20 119.97 -103.38
CA SER A 434 -64.89 120.11 -101.95
C SER A 434 -65.87 119.35 -101.05
N GLN A 435 -67.18 119.42 -101.33
CA GLN A 435 -68.20 118.68 -100.59
C GLN A 435 -68.08 117.17 -100.78
N GLN A 436 -67.71 116.70 -101.99
CA GLN A 436 -67.45 115.29 -102.24
C GLN A 436 -66.25 114.77 -101.43
N ARG A 437 -65.18 115.57 -101.29
CA ARG A 437 -64.02 115.21 -100.44
C ARG A 437 -64.39 115.18 -98.96
N LEU A 438 -65.24 116.10 -98.50
CA LEU A 438 -65.70 116.11 -97.11
C LEU A 438 -66.53 114.85 -96.81
N ALA A 439 -67.48 114.50 -97.68
CA ALA A 439 -68.29 113.29 -97.54
C ALA A 439 -67.45 112.00 -97.57
N ALA A 440 -66.41 111.94 -98.41
CA ALA A 440 -65.47 110.82 -98.43
C ALA A 440 -64.66 110.71 -97.13
N ALA A 441 -64.15 111.83 -96.61
CA ALA A 441 -63.44 111.85 -95.33
C ALA A 441 -64.35 111.51 -94.14
N GLU A 442 -65.60 111.97 -94.15
CA GLU A 442 -66.61 111.60 -93.14
C GLU A 442 -66.95 110.10 -93.17
N ALA A 443 -67.04 109.50 -94.36
CA ALA A 443 -67.23 108.06 -94.53
C ALA A 443 -66.02 107.25 -94.02
N GLU A 444 -64.78 107.70 -94.31
CA GLU A 444 -63.55 107.08 -93.79
C GLU A 444 -63.47 107.17 -92.26
N ILE A 445 -63.84 108.31 -91.67
CA ILE A 445 -63.92 108.48 -90.21
C ILE A 445 -64.97 107.53 -89.61
N ALA A 446 -66.12 107.36 -90.26
CA ALA A 446 -67.14 106.42 -89.80
C ALA A 446 -66.65 104.96 -89.85
N GLU A 447 -65.95 104.57 -90.92
CA GLU A 447 -65.36 103.24 -91.06
C GLU A 447 -64.28 102.96 -90.01
N LEU A 448 -63.37 103.92 -89.76
CA LEU A 448 -62.34 103.81 -88.73
C LEU A 448 -62.94 103.72 -87.32
N ARG A 449 -64.01 104.46 -87.03
CA ARG A 449 -64.74 104.34 -85.76
C ARG A 449 -65.35 102.94 -85.60
N GLN A 450 -65.95 102.38 -86.65
CA GLN A 450 -66.51 101.03 -86.60
C GLN A 450 -65.41 99.97 -86.38
N LYS A 451 -64.26 100.09 -87.06
CA LYS A 451 -63.10 99.20 -86.85
C LYS A 451 -62.52 99.32 -85.44
N LEU A 452 -62.44 100.54 -84.90
CA LEU A 452 -62.01 100.76 -83.52
C LEU A 452 -62.97 100.12 -82.52
N GLU A 453 -64.28 100.27 -82.71
CA GLU A 453 -65.28 99.63 -81.85
C GLU A 453 -65.29 98.10 -81.98
N ALA A 454 -65.07 97.56 -83.19
CA ALA A 454 -64.88 96.12 -83.39
C ALA A 454 -63.62 95.61 -82.67
N SER A 455 -62.50 96.33 -82.78
CA SER A 455 -61.25 96.00 -82.08
C SER A 455 -61.39 96.09 -80.55
N LYS A 456 -62.11 97.09 -80.02
CA LYS A 456 -62.42 97.20 -78.57
C LYS A 456 -63.28 96.05 -78.07
N ARG A 457 -64.28 95.63 -78.83
CA ARG A 457 -65.11 94.44 -78.49
C ARG A 457 -64.25 93.19 -78.48
N GLU A 458 -63.38 93.01 -79.47
CA GLU A 458 -62.48 91.86 -79.53
C GLU A 458 -61.45 91.86 -78.40
N MET A 459 -60.87 93.02 -78.09
CA MET A 459 -59.98 93.19 -76.93
C MET A 459 -60.70 92.85 -75.61
N SER A 460 -61.95 93.26 -75.45
CA SER A 460 -62.76 92.94 -74.27
C SER A 460 -63.05 91.44 -74.19
N ARG A 461 -63.34 90.79 -75.31
CA ARG A 461 -63.56 89.34 -75.41
C ARG A 461 -62.30 88.56 -75.04
N LEU A 462 -61.15 88.92 -75.62
CA LEU A 462 -59.85 88.32 -75.31
C LEU A 462 -59.44 88.56 -73.85
N THR A 463 -59.71 89.75 -73.31
CA THR A 463 -59.46 90.05 -71.89
C THR A 463 -60.34 89.19 -70.99
N GLY A 464 -61.61 88.99 -71.33
CA GLY A 464 -62.51 88.07 -70.60
C GLY A 464 -62.03 86.62 -70.65
N ALA A 465 -61.62 86.14 -71.83
CA ALA A 465 -61.08 84.80 -72.00
C ALA A 465 -59.77 84.60 -71.22
N LEU A 466 -58.88 85.61 -71.21
CA LEU A 466 -57.65 85.58 -70.44
C LEU A 466 -57.93 85.50 -68.93
N LYS A 467 -58.88 86.29 -68.41
CA LYS A 467 -59.29 86.23 -67.00
C LYS A 467 -59.83 84.85 -66.62
N SER A 468 -60.71 84.28 -67.44
CA SER A 468 -61.23 82.92 -67.21
C SER A 468 -60.11 81.87 -67.21
N LYS A 469 -59.09 81.99 -68.07
CA LYS A 469 -57.92 81.10 -68.04
C LYS A 469 -57.01 81.30 -66.84
N ILE A 470 -56.91 82.53 -66.31
CA ILE A 470 -56.20 82.79 -65.06
C ILE A 470 -56.94 82.12 -63.89
N GLU A 471 -58.26 82.28 -63.81
CA GLU A 471 -59.09 81.65 -62.78
C GLU A 471 -59.02 80.10 -62.83
N GLU A 472 -59.05 79.50 -64.02
CA GLU A 472 -58.83 78.06 -64.19
C GLU A 472 -57.44 77.63 -63.72
N ASN A 473 -56.38 78.38 -64.04
CA ASN A 473 -55.03 78.08 -63.59
C ASN A 473 -54.88 78.22 -62.08
N GLU A 474 -55.51 79.23 -61.46
CA GLU A 474 -55.55 79.38 -60.00
C GLU A 474 -56.27 78.20 -59.34
N ALA A 475 -57.34 77.68 -59.95
CA ALA A 475 -58.00 76.47 -59.48
C ALA A 475 -57.09 75.23 -59.60
N TYR A 476 -56.41 75.03 -60.73
CA TYR A 476 -55.45 73.94 -60.90
C TYR A 476 -54.27 74.03 -59.92
N LEU A 477 -53.75 75.23 -59.66
CA LEU A 477 -52.70 75.44 -58.66
C LEU A 477 -53.19 75.05 -57.27
N SER A 478 -54.43 75.43 -56.92
CA SER A 478 -55.04 75.06 -55.64
C SER A 478 -55.24 73.53 -55.50
N GLU A 479 -55.63 72.85 -56.59
CA GLU A 479 -55.72 71.38 -56.61
C GLU A 479 -54.35 70.72 -56.49
N ILE A 480 -53.34 71.23 -57.19
CA ILE A 480 -51.95 70.74 -57.12
C ILE A 480 -51.40 70.92 -55.70
N GLU A 481 -51.65 72.06 -55.06
CA GLU A 481 -51.26 72.32 -53.66
C GLU A 481 -51.97 71.35 -52.70
N SER A 482 -53.28 71.12 -52.90
CA SER A 482 -54.03 70.16 -52.09
C SER A 482 -53.53 68.71 -52.25
N ILE A 483 -53.20 68.30 -53.48
CA ILE A 483 -52.62 66.97 -53.75
C ILE A 483 -51.21 66.88 -53.17
N GLY A 484 -50.41 67.94 -53.29
CA GLY A 484 -49.07 68.04 -52.71
C GLY A 484 -49.11 67.85 -51.20
N GLN A 485 -50.01 68.56 -50.50
CA GLN A 485 -50.17 68.41 -49.05
C GLN A 485 -50.61 66.99 -48.65
N ALA A 486 -51.56 66.39 -49.38
CA ALA A 486 -51.99 65.02 -49.11
C ALA A 486 -50.87 63.99 -49.34
N TYR A 487 -50.02 64.22 -50.35
CA TYR A 487 -48.84 63.40 -50.61
C TYR A 487 -47.79 63.56 -49.52
N ASP A 488 -47.49 64.79 -49.08
CA ASP A 488 -46.55 65.07 -48.00
C ASP A 488 -47.01 64.47 -46.67
N ASP A 489 -48.30 64.57 -46.36
CA ASP A 489 -48.91 63.94 -45.18
C ASP A 489 -48.78 62.40 -45.26
N MET A 490 -49.08 61.81 -46.41
CA MET A 490 -48.95 60.36 -46.63
C MET A 490 -47.47 59.92 -46.55
N GLN A 491 -46.55 60.69 -47.12
CA GLN A 491 -45.12 60.42 -47.05
C GLN A 491 -44.61 60.48 -45.61
N SER A 492 -45.08 61.47 -44.84
CA SER A 492 -44.76 61.60 -43.41
C SER A 492 -45.30 60.42 -42.60
N GLN A 493 -46.53 59.97 -42.87
CA GLN A 493 -47.10 58.77 -42.24
C GLN A 493 -46.31 57.50 -42.61
N ASN A 494 -45.94 57.33 -43.88
CA ASN A 494 -45.13 56.21 -44.33
C ASN A 494 -43.74 56.22 -43.67
N GLN A 495 -43.12 57.39 -43.52
CA GLN A 495 -41.85 57.51 -42.82
C GLN A 495 -41.97 57.14 -41.34
N GLN A 496 -43.05 57.54 -40.67
CA GLN A 496 -43.32 57.13 -39.28
C GLN A 496 -43.56 55.62 -39.16
N LEU A 497 -44.33 55.02 -40.08
CA LEU A 497 -44.56 53.56 -40.09
C LEU A 497 -43.27 52.79 -40.34
N LEU A 498 -42.44 53.24 -41.28
CA LEU A 498 -41.12 52.66 -41.52
C LEU A 498 -40.26 52.75 -40.28
N GLN A 499 -40.25 53.90 -39.60
CA GLN A 499 -39.50 54.08 -38.36
C GLN A 499 -39.99 53.10 -37.27
N GLN A 500 -41.30 52.95 -37.08
CA GLN A 500 -41.86 51.99 -36.13
C GLN A 500 -41.50 50.53 -36.47
N ILE A 501 -41.51 50.17 -37.76
CA ILE A 501 -41.08 48.84 -38.21
C ILE A 501 -39.60 48.63 -37.89
N THR A 502 -38.75 49.61 -38.19
CA THR A 502 -37.31 49.51 -37.87
C THR A 502 -37.05 49.41 -36.38
N GLU A 503 -37.74 50.21 -35.54
CA GLU A 503 -37.60 50.15 -34.08
C GLU A 503 -38.08 48.81 -33.52
N ARG A 504 -39.19 48.27 -34.05
CA ARG A 504 -39.69 46.94 -33.70
C ARG A 504 -38.70 45.85 -34.12
N ASP A 505 -38.14 45.94 -35.31
CA ASP A 505 -37.17 44.97 -35.82
C ASP A 505 -35.86 45.02 -35.03
N ASP A 506 -35.39 46.22 -34.64
CA ASP A 506 -34.26 46.40 -33.72
C ASP A 506 -34.53 45.78 -32.34
N TYR A 507 -35.74 45.96 -31.81
CA TYR A 507 -36.15 45.32 -30.56
C TYR A 507 -36.20 43.79 -30.69
N ASN A 508 -36.73 43.26 -31.79
CA ASN A 508 -36.76 41.84 -32.08
C ASN A 508 -35.33 41.26 -32.19
N ILE A 509 -34.42 41.97 -32.86
CA ILE A 509 -33.00 41.58 -32.94
C ILE A 509 -32.39 41.53 -31.54
N LYS A 510 -32.62 42.54 -30.69
CA LYS A 510 -32.15 42.54 -29.29
C LYS A 510 -32.68 41.34 -28.50
N LEU A 511 -33.98 41.05 -28.58
CA LEU A 511 -34.58 39.89 -27.91
C LEU A 511 -33.99 38.56 -28.41
N VAL A 512 -33.78 38.41 -29.72
CA VAL A 512 -33.14 37.21 -30.28
C VAL A 512 -31.71 37.07 -29.78
N LEU A 513 -30.94 38.16 -29.75
CA LEU A 513 -29.57 38.17 -29.21
C LEU A 513 -29.53 37.80 -27.73
N GLU A 514 -30.43 38.36 -26.90
CA GLU A 514 -30.57 38.00 -25.49
C GLU A 514 -30.97 36.53 -25.33
N GLY A 515 -31.90 36.03 -26.15
CA GLY A 515 -32.30 34.62 -26.16
C GLY A 515 -31.17 33.67 -26.54
N VAL A 516 -30.33 34.06 -27.50
CA VAL A 516 -29.11 33.30 -27.87
C VAL A 516 -28.10 33.32 -26.73
N LYS A 517 -27.82 34.48 -26.13
CA LYS A 517 -26.91 34.60 -24.98
C LYS A 517 -27.39 33.76 -23.79
N ALA A 518 -28.68 33.82 -23.47
CA ALA A 518 -29.28 33.03 -22.40
C ALA A 518 -29.14 31.52 -22.64
N ARG A 519 -29.35 31.06 -23.89
CA ARG A 519 -29.12 29.65 -24.27
C ARG A 519 -27.65 29.26 -24.14
N GLN A 520 -26.72 30.09 -24.63
CA GLN A 520 -25.28 29.82 -24.51
C GLN A 520 -24.85 29.70 -23.04
N ILE A 521 -25.31 30.60 -22.16
CA ILE A 521 -25.03 30.54 -20.72
C ILE A 521 -25.61 29.27 -20.11
N ARG A 522 -26.88 28.95 -20.42
CA ARG A 522 -27.53 27.73 -19.92
C ARG A 522 -26.78 26.47 -20.36
N ASP A 523 -26.37 26.39 -21.62
CA ASP A 523 -25.66 25.24 -22.16
C ASP A 523 -24.25 25.11 -21.54
N SER A 524 -23.56 26.24 -21.29
CA SER A 524 -22.30 26.27 -20.53
C SER A 524 -22.48 25.77 -19.09
N LEU A 525 -23.50 26.25 -18.38
CA LEU A 525 -23.82 25.80 -17.02
C LEU A 525 -24.22 24.32 -16.98
N LEU A 526 -24.89 23.82 -18.02
CA LEU A 526 -25.24 22.40 -18.13
C LEU A 526 -23.97 21.53 -18.30
N MET A 527 -23.02 21.96 -19.13
CA MET A 527 -21.72 21.30 -19.30
C MET A 527 -20.90 21.31 -18.01
N GLU A 528 -20.88 22.43 -17.28
CA GLU A 528 -20.23 22.53 -15.97
C GLU A 528 -20.89 21.60 -14.95
N ARG A 529 -22.22 21.58 -14.89
CA ARG A 529 -22.98 20.69 -14.00
C ARG A 529 -22.65 19.22 -14.29
N GLN A 530 -22.63 18.81 -15.56
CA GLN A 530 -22.28 17.43 -15.94
C GLN A 530 -20.84 17.08 -15.56
N THR A 531 -19.91 18.03 -15.72
CA THR A 531 -18.51 17.85 -15.30
C THR A 531 -18.40 17.68 -13.79
N LEU A 532 -19.08 18.52 -13.01
CA LEU A 532 -19.12 18.43 -11.55
C LEU A 532 -19.78 17.12 -11.09
N GLU A 533 -20.84 16.68 -11.76
CA GLU A 533 -21.53 15.43 -11.45
C GLU A 533 -20.62 14.22 -11.70
N LYS A 534 -19.84 14.21 -12.78
CA LYS A 534 -18.78 13.20 -13.02
C LYS A 534 -17.70 13.24 -11.94
N GLN A 535 -17.26 14.42 -11.51
CA GLN A 535 -16.28 14.57 -10.42
C GLN A 535 -16.82 14.04 -9.09
N ILE A 536 -18.10 14.31 -8.77
CA ILE A 536 -18.76 13.79 -7.58
C ILE A 536 -18.86 12.26 -7.63
N GLN A 537 -19.22 11.69 -8.77
CA GLN A 537 -19.25 10.23 -8.95
C GLN A 537 -17.86 9.60 -8.73
N GLN A 538 -16.81 10.22 -9.28
CA GLN A 538 -15.44 9.78 -9.08
C GLN A 538 -14.97 9.88 -7.62
N ALA A 539 -15.33 10.97 -6.93
CA ALA A 539 -15.06 11.17 -5.52
C ALA A 539 -15.81 10.15 -4.65
N THR A 540 -17.07 9.88 -4.97
CA THR A 540 -17.91 8.88 -4.28
C THR A 540 -17.30 7.49 -4.42
N ALA A 541 -16.91 7.08 -5.64
CA ALA A 541 -16.25 5.80 -5.87
C ALA A 541 -14.91 5.68 -5.11
N SER A 542 -14.19 6.80 -4.95
CA SER A 542 -12.95 6.83 -4.16
C SER A 542 -13.22 6.70 -2.66
N ILE A 543 -14.27 7.35 -2.15
CA ILE A 543 -14.73 7.22 -0.76
C ILE A 543 -15.14 5.78 -0.47
N ASP A 544 -15.93 5.14 -1.36
CA ASP A 544 -16.34 3.75 -1.21
C ASP A 544 -15.13 2.81 -1.17
N PHE A 545 -14.14 3.05 -2.02
CA PHE A 545 -12.87 2.31 -1.98
C PHE A 545 -12.13 2.47 -0.64
N PHE A 546 -12.04 3.68 -0.11
CA PHE A 546 -11.41 3.93 1.19
C PHE A 546 -12.21 3.31 2.33
N ASN A 547 -13.53 3.37 2.31
CA ASN A 547 -14.39 2.72 3.29
C ASN A 547 -14.20 1.19 3.29
N MET A 548 -14.12 0.56 2.12
CA MET A 548 -13.78 -0.87 2.02
C MET A 548 -12.40 -1.18 2.60
N LYS A 549 -11.41 -0.30 2.41
CA LYS A 549 -10.07 -0.46 2.98
C LYS A 549 -10.08 -0.31 4.50
N VAL A 550 -10.82 0.67 5.02
CA VAL A 550 -11.01 0.87 6.46
C VAL A 550 -11.65 -0.36 7.09
N GLY A 551 -12.74 -0.88 6.52
CA GLY A 551 -13.38 -2.09 7.03
C GLY A 551 -12.43 -3.30 7.09
N ARG A 552 -11.61 -3.53 6.05
CA ARG A 552 -10.58 -4.58 6.11
C ARG A 552 -9.52 -4.35 7.18
N MET A 553 -9.13 -3.09 7.42
CA MET A 553 -8.18 -2.75 8.48
C MET A 553 -8.80 -2.94 9.87
N GLU A 554 -10.08 -2.62 10.05
CA GLU A 554 -10.85 -2.88 11.27
C GLU A 554 -10.97 -4.38 11.55
N ASP A 555 -11.33 -5.19 10.55
CA ASP A 555 -11.37 -6.66 10.68
C ASP A 555 -9.99 -7.23 11.08
N GLN A 556 -8.92 -6.71 10.48
CA GLN A 556 -7.56 -7.15 10.80
C GLN A 556 -7.14 -6.73 12.20
N LEU A 557 -7.52 -5.53 12.65
CA LEU A 557 -7.30 -5.05 14.01
C LEU A 557 -8.09 -5.87 15.03
N GLN A 558 -9.34 -6.23 14.74
CA GLN A 558 -10.18 -7.11 15.55
C GLN A 558 -9.49 -8.46 15.76
N ILE A 559 -9.06 -9.12 14.67
CA ILE A 559 -8.34 -10.40 14.72
C ILE A 559 -7.05 -10.30 15.54
N ASN A 560 -6.30 -9.20 15.39
CA ASN A 560 -5.07 -8.99 16.14
C ASN A 560 -5.35 -8.74 17.62
N SER A 561 -6.40 -7.99 17.95
CA SER A 561 -6.85 -7.77 19.33
C SER A 561 -7.24 -9.10 20.01
N GLU A 562 -8.01 -9.94 19.32
CA GLU A 562 -8.37 -11.28 19.82
C GLU A 562 -7.14 -12.18 20.03
N LYS A 563 -6.13 -12.12 19.15
CA LYS A 563 -4.86 -12.83 19.34
C LYS A 563 -4.10 -12.33 20.56
N VAL A 564 -4.03 -11.01 20.76
CA VAL A 564 -3.37 -10.41 21.92
C VAL A 564 -4.09 -10.82 23.20
N GLN A 565 -5.41 -10.84 23.21
CA GLN A 565 -6.20 -11.31 24.35
C GLN A 565 -5.87 -12.77 24.68
N LYS A 566 -5.90 -13.67 23.69
CA LYS A 566 -5.56 -15.10 23.89
C LYS A 566 -4.14 -15.28 24.42
N LEU A 567 -3.16 -14.57 23.85
CA LEU A 567 -1.78 -14.58 24.35
C LEU A 567 -1.69 -14.06 25.79
N GLY A 568 -2.52 -13.08 26.15
CA GLY A 568 -2.66 -12.60 27.53
C GLY A 568 -3.18 -13.68 28.48
N GLU A 569 -4.24 -14.39 28.09
CA GLU A 569 -4.82 -15.51 28.84
C GLU A 569 -3.82 -16.65 29.00
N ASP A 570 -3.12 -17.04 27.93
CA ASP A 570 -2.05 -18.06 27.95
C ASP A 570 -0.90 -17.64 28.86
N ARG A 571 -0.50 -16.36 28.83
CA ARG A 571 0.55 -15.83 29.73
C ARG A 571 0.13 -15.95 31.18
N MET A 572 -1.12 -15.64 31.52
CA MET A 572 -1.64 -15.77 32.87
C MET A 572 -1.68 -17.24 33.31
N HIS A 573 -2.14 -18.15 32.44
CA HIS A 573 -2.14 -19.58 32.72
C HIS A 573 -0.71 -20.12 32.95
N ASN A 574 0.23 -19.76 32.10
CA ASN A 574 1.63 -20.15 32.23
C ASN A 574 2.28 -19.57 33.49
N SER A 575 1.97 -18.32 33.85
CA SER A 575 2.43 -17.70 35.09
C SER A 575 1.92 -18.44 36.32
N TYR A 576 0.65 -18.86 36.31
CA TYR A 576 0.07 -19.64 37.40
C TYR A 576 0.72 -21.03 37.50
N SER A 577 0.94 -21.71 36.37
CA SER A 577 1.64 -22.99 36.32
C SER A 577 3.09 -22.86 36.82
N LEU A 578 3.80 -21.78 36.43
CA LEU A 578 5.15 -21.50 36.89
C LEU A 578 5.19 -21.27 38.42
N ASP A 579 4.30 -20.44 38.97
CA ASP A 579 4.22 -20.23 40.42
C ASP A 579 3.95 -21.53 41.18
N ASN A 580 3.06 -22.38 40.66
CA ASN A 580 2.79 -23.70 41.25
C ASN A 580 4.01 -24.62 41.20
N THR A 581 4.70 -24.69 40.06
CA THR A 581 5.95 -25.48 39.96
C THR A 581 7.04 -24.95 40.87
N GLN A 582 7.16 -23.63 41.02
CA GLN A 582 8.14 -23.01 41.92
C GLN A 582 7.83 -23.31 43.40
N LYS A 583 6.55 -23.29 43.80
CA LYS A 583 6.10 -23.74 45.12
C LYS A 583 6.49 -25.20 45.37
N ARG A 584 6.19 -26.12 44.45
CA ARG A 584 6.58 -27.53 44.56
C ARG A 584 8.11 -27.71 44.66
N LEU A 585 8.87 -26.94 43.88
CA LEU A 585 10.33 -27.00 43.89
C LEU A 585 10.90 -26.49 45.23
N SER A 586 10.28 -25.46 45.83
CA SER A 586 10.64 -24.99 47.17
C SER A 586 10.36 -26.02 48.26
N GLU A 587 9.26 -26.77 48.13
CA GLU A 587 8.88 -27.85 49.05
C GLU A 587 9.84 -29.05 48.94
N VAL A 588 10.16 -29.49 47.71
CA VAL A 588 11.18 -30.51 47.47
C VAL A 588 12.55 -30.08 48.00
N ARG A 589 12.90 -28.78 47.87
CA ARG A 589 14.14 -28.24 48.45
C ARG A 589 14.14 -28.37 49.97
N LYS A 590 13.05 -28.02 50.66
CA LYS A 590 12.91 -28.18 52.11
C LYS A 590 13.07 -29.65 52.52
N ILE A 591 12.39 -30.56 51.83
CA ILE A 591 12.48 -32.00 52.10
C ILE A 591 13.92 -32.50 51.87
N SER A 592 14.56 -32.13 50.76
CA SER A 592 15.95 -32.51 50.48
C SER A 592 16.92 -31.98 51.54
N GLN A 593 16.70 -30.77 52.04
CA GLN A 593 17.53 -30.17 53.09
C GLN A 593 17.32 -30.87 54.44
N GLN A 594 16.08 -31.26 54.76
CA GLN A 594 15.76 -32.07 55.93
C GLN A 594 16.40 -33.45 55.85
N VAL A 595 16.27 -34.15 54.72
CA VAL A 595 16.90 -35.47 54.50
C VAL A 595 18.43 -35.36 54.55
N GLY A 596 19.00 -34.29 53.98
CA GLY A 596 20.44 -34.02 54.08
C GLY A 596 20.91 -33.79 55.51
N GLY A 597 20.12 -33.06 56.32
CA GLY A 597 20.37 -32.89 57.75
C GLY A 597 20.34 -34.21 58.51
N SER A 598 19.28 -35.02 58.33
CA SER A 598 19.16 -36.33 58.95
C SER A 598 20.24 -37.32 58.48
N LEU A 599 20.67 -37.23 57.23
CA LEU A 599 21.80 -38.02 56.72
C LEU A 599 23.11 -37.60 57.41
N GLY A 600 23.37 -36.30 57.57
CA GLY A 600 24.53 -35.80 58.29
C GLY A 600 24.53 -36.19 59.77
N GLU A 601 23.36 -36.19 60.43
CA GLU A 601 23.18 -36.71 61.79
C GLU A 601 23.48 -38.21 61.86
N LEU A 602 22.96 -39.01 60.92
CA LEU A 602 23.27 -40.43 60.81
C LEU A 602 24.75 -40.70 60.51
N GLU A 603 25.37 -39.92 59.64
CA GLU A 603 26.81 -40.02 59.33
C GLU A 603 27.66 -39.71 60.57
N SER A 604 27.31 -38.67 61.33
CA SER A 604 27.96 -38.36 62.62
C SER A 604 27.78 -39.49 63.62
N GLN A 605 26.55 -40.01 63.77
CA GLN A 605 26.27 -41.13 64.65
C GLN A 605 27.06 -42.38 64.25
N VAL A 606 27.19 -42.66 62.96
CA VAL A 606 27.99 -43.80 62.46
C VAL A 606 29.48 -43.61 62.75
N GLU A 607 30.02 -42.40 62.65
CA GLU A 607 31.40 -42.11 63.03
C GLU A 607 31.62 -42.20 64.55
N ASP A 608 30.68 -41.71 65.36
CA ASP A 608 30.71 -41.86 66.82
C ASP A 608 30.62 -43.34 67.22
N ASP A 609 29.70 -44.10 66.61
CA ASP A 609 29.58 -45.54 66.80
C ASP A 609 30.87 -46.25 66.37
N ARG A 610 31.49 -45.89 65.24
CA ARG A 610 32.81 -46.43 64.83
C ARG A 610 33.89 -46.13 65.86
N GLY A 611 33.91 -44.93 66.42
CA GLY A 611 34.81 -44.54 67.50
C GLY A 611 34.63 -45.42 68.73
N THR A 612 33.38 -45.56 69.21
CA THR A 612 33.07 -46.41 70.37
C THR A 612 33.36 -47.90 70.10
N PHE A 613 33.09 -48.41 68.89
CA PHE A 613 33.47 -49.77 68.49
C PHE A 613 34.99 -49.96 68.49
N ALA A 614 35.76 -48.95 68.06
CA ALA A 614 37.22 -49.00 68.12
C ALA A 614 37.73 -49.02 69.57
N GLU A 615 37.13 -48.22 70.47
CA GLU A 615 37.44 -48.24 71.90
C GLU A 615 37.10 -49.59 72.55
N GLN A 616 35.92 -50.14 72.26
CA GLN A 616 35.52 -51.47 72.73
C GLN A 616 36.45 -52.57 72.23
N ARG A 617 36.93 -52.49 70.98
CA ARG A 617 37.95 -53.41 70.46
C ARG A 617 39.26 -53.30 71.23
N ILE A 618 39.72 -52.09 71.53
CA ILE A 618 40.94 -51.86 72.32
C ILE A 618 40.78 -52.44 73.73
N GLU A 619 39.63 -52.24 74.38
CA GLU A 619 39.38 -52.76 75.72
C GLU A 619 39.30 -54.30 75.72
N LEU A 620 38.66 -54.90 74.71
CA LEU A 620 38.67 -56.36 74.52
C LEU A 620 40.09 -56.90 74.32
N GLU A 621 40.95 -56.22 73.57
CA GLU A 621 42.36 -56.59 73.40
C GLU A 621 43.14 -56.46 74.72
N ARG A 622 42.89 -55.43 75.55
CA ARG A 622 43.48 -55.29 76.88
C ARG A 622 43.03 -56.40 77.83
N GLU A 623 41.74 -56.68 77.89
CA GLU A 623 41.19 -57.76 78.73
C GLU A 623 41.70 -59.12 78.28
N SER A 624 41.82 -59.37 76.98
CA SER A 624 42.46 -60.56 76.43
C SER A 624 43.93 -60.68 76.86
N TYR A 625 44.68 -59.57 76.84
CA TYR A 625 46.07 -59.54 77.33
C TYR A 625 46.16 -59.80 78.84
N LYS A 626 45.29 -59.20 79.65
CA LYS A 626 45.20 -59.46 81.10
C LYS A 626 44.86 -60.93 81.37
N LYS A 627 43.88 -61.49 80.66
CA LYS A 627 43.51 -62.90 80.74
C LYS A 627 44.70 -63.80 80.41
N LYS A 628 45.41 -63.52 79.31
CA LYS A 628 46.60 -64.28 78.90
C LYS A 628 47.69 -64.26 79.97
N ARG A 629 47.91 -63.11 80.62
CA ARG A 629 48.86 -62.98 81.73
C ARG A 629 48.44 -63.81 82.95
N VAL A 630 47.15 -63.82 83.30
CA VAL A 630 46.60 -64.65 84.39
C VAL A 630 46.72 -66.14 84.05
N GLU A 631 46.47 -66.53 82.80
CA GLU A 631 46.67 -67.91 82.32
C GLU A 631 48.15 -68.33 82.41
N GLU A 632 49.09 -67.45 82.03
CA GLU A 632 50.54 -67.69 82.16
C GLU A 632 50.96 -67.81 83.64
N GLU A 633 50.41 -66.98 84.53
CA GLU A 633 50.64 -67.05 85.99
C GLU A 633 50.04 -68.35 86.58
N LEU A 634 48.86 -68.77 86.12
CA LEU A 634 48.24 -70.03 86.52
C LEU A 634 49.08 -71.24 86.09
N GLU A 635 49.60 -71.26 84.87
CA GLU A 635 50.51 -72.31 84.39
C GLU A 635 51.87 -72.30 85.12
N ALA A 636 52.36 -71.13 85.53
CA ALA A 636 53.54 -71.03 86.39
C ALA A 636 53.27 -71.61 87.81
N VAL A 637 52.09 -71.36 88.37
CA VAL A 637 51.66 -71.93 89.67
C VAL A 637 51.44 -73.43 89.56
N LYS A 638 50.78 -73.92 88.51
CA LYS A 638 50.64 -75.36 88.25
C LYS A 638 52.00 -76.07 88.16
N ARG A 639 52.99 -75.46 87.47
CA ARG A 639 54.37 -75.98 87.44
C ARG A 639 55.04 -75.99 88.82
N LYS A 640 54.82 -74.97 89.65
CA LYS A 640 55.30 -74.95 91.06
C LYS A 640 54.63 -76.02 91.93
N VAL A 641 53.33 -76.25 91.76
CA VAL A 641 52.58 -77.29 92.48
C VAL A 641 53.08 -78.69 92.08
N ALA A 642 53.32 -78.93 90.79
CA ALA A 642 53.88 -80.19 90.31
C ALA A 642 55.28 -80.48 90.89
N LEU A 643 56.13 -79.45 91.02
CA LEU A 643 57.46 -79.58 91.66
C LEU A 643 57.36 -79.89 93.16
N LEU A 644 56.44 -79.23 93.88
CA LEU A 644 56.21 -79.46 95.32
C LEU A 644 55.55 -80.82 95.61
N GLN A 645 54.77 -81.37 94.68
CA GLN A 645 54.23 -82.73 94.78
C GLN A 645 55.33 -83.78 94.56
N ALA A 646 56.29 -83.54 93.67
CA ALA A 646 57.44 -84.43 93.46
C ALA A 646 58.44 -84.45 94.64
N GLU A 647 58.61 -83.34 95.39
CA GLU A 647 59.50 -83.29 96.56
C GLU A 647 58.90 -83.91 97.84
N LYS A 648 57.57 -83.96 97.98
CA LYS A 648 56.90 -84.44 99.22
C LYS A 648 56.65 -85.94 99.29
N GLU A 649 56.60 -86.67 98.16
CA GLU A 649 56.32 -88.11 98.17
C GLU A 649 57.55 -89.00 98.45
N GLY A 650 58.79 -88.51 98.22
CA GLY A 650 59.99 -89.34 98.39
C GLY A 650 60.65 -89.31 99.79
N SER A 651 60.59 -88.18 100.51
CA SER A 651 61.48 -87.94 101.66
C SER A 651 60.86 -88.24 103.04
N VAL A 652 59.54 -88.11 103.19
CA VAL A 652 58.88 -88.20 104.51
C VAL A 652 58.47 -89.63 104.87
N VAL A 653 58.19 -90.48 103.87
CA VAL A 653 57.69 -91.85 104.10
C VAL A 653 58.79 -92.81 104.59
N GLN A 654 60.04 -92.64 104.14
CA GLN A 654 61.16 -93.51 104.56
C GLN A 654 61.63 -93.28 106.00
N LYS A 655 61.57 -92.05 106.53
CA LYS A 655 62.01 -91.75 107.91
C LYS A 655 61.06 -92.32 108.97
N LEU A 656 59.75 -92.28 108.73
CA LEU A 656 58.74 -92.79 109.66
C LEU A 656 58.71 -94.34 109.74
N GLN A 657 59.10 -95.05 108.67
CA GLN A 657 59.15 -96.51 108.66
C GLN A 657 60.36 -97.10 109.41
N GLN A 658 61.46 -96.35 109.51
CA GLN A 658 62.67 -96.81 110.20
C GLN A 658 62.56 -96.66 111.73
N GLU A 659 61.92 -95.60 112.21
CA GLU A 659 61.63 -95.39 113.64
C GLU A 659 60.65 -96.43 114.21
N LEU A 660 59.58 -96.78 113.45
CA LEU A 660 58.62 -97.82 113.87
C LEU A 660 59.25 -99.22 113.99
N LYS A 661 60.35 -99.50 113.27
CA LYS A 661 61.03 -100.79 113.31
C LYS A 661 61.88 -100.95 114.57
N GLN A 662 62.51 -99.86 115.04
CA GLN A 662 63.33 -99.85 116.26
C GLN A 662 62.49 -100.00 117.55
N TYR A 663 61.31 -99.37 117.62
CA TYR A 663 60.43 -99.52 118.79
C TYR A 663 59.84 -100.93 118.96
N LYS A 664 59.67 -101.69 117.87
CA LYS A 664 59.14 -103.06 117.93
C LYS A 664 60.14 -104.13 118.41
N GLU A 665 61.44 -103.86 118.40
CA GLU A 665 62.47 -104.82 118.84
C GLU A 665 62.70 -104.81 120.36
N ILE A 666 62.47 -103.67 121.04
CA ILE A 666 62.72 -103.50 122.49
C ILE A 666 61.74 -104.31 123.36
N VAL A 667 60.50 -104.49 122.87
CA VAL A 667 59.39 -105.09 123.63
C VAL A 667 59.41 -106.62 123.60
N LYS A 668 60.23 -107.24 122.74
CA LYS A 668 60.26 -108.71 122.56
C LYS A 668 61.17 -109.41 123.58
N CYS A 669 60.75 -110.59 124.03
CA CYS A 669 61.41 -111.45 125.00
C CYS A 669 62.79 -111.86 124.48
N SER A 670 63.83 -111.66 125.30
CA SER A 670 65.22 -111.93 124.93
C SER A 670 65.57 -113.41 124.76
N ILE A 671 64.66 -114.33 125.09
CA ILE A 671 64.88 -115.79 124.96
C ILE A 671 64.34 -116.31 123.62
N CYS A 672 63.16 -115.85 123.19
CA CYS A 672 62.54 -116.31 121.93
C CYS A 672 62.47 -115.25 120.83
N LEU A 673 62.75 -113.98 121.13
CA LEU A 673 62.77 -112.84 120.22
C LEU A 673 61.49 -112.58 119.40
N GLU A 674 60.40 -113.28 119.71
CA GLU A 674 59.10 -113.13 119.05
C GLU A 674 58.03 -112.54 119.97
N ARG A 675 57.87 -113.12 121.16
CA ARG A 675 56.77 -112.79 122.08
C ARG A 675 57.12 -111.60 122.97
N PRO A 676 56.17 -110.72 123.31
CA PRO A 676 56.44 -109.60 124.19
C PRO A 676 56.86 -110.08 125.60
N LYS A 677 57.54 -109.21 126.34
CA LYS A 677 57.88 -109.46 127.75
C LYS A 677 56.61 -109.30 128.60
N GLU A 678 56.23 -110.34 129.35
CA GLU A 678 54.94 -110.45 130.05
C GLU A 678 55.10 -110.76 131.54
N VAL A 679 56.26 -111.25 131.97
CA VAL A 679 56.51 -111.63 133.36
C VAL A 679 57.88 -111.14 133.80
N VAL A 680 57.99 -110.84 135.09
CA VAL A 680 59.23 -110.46 135.74
C VAL A 680 59.56 -111.46 136.86
N ILE A 681 60.84 -111.83 136.95
CA ILE A 681 61.35 -112.61 138.08
C ILE A 681 61.72 -111.61 139.19
N THR A 682 60.90 -111.49 140.22
CA THR A 682 61.01 -110.46 141.27
C THR A 682 62.32 -110.48 142.06
N LYS A 683 63.04 -111.61 142.08
CA LYS A 683 64.36 -111.70 142.73
C LYS A 683 65.46 -110.93 142.00
N CYS A 684 65.38 -110.80 140.68
CA CYS A 684 66.42 -110.16 139.86
C CYS A 684 65.87 -109.14 138.84
N TYR A 685 64.56 -108.90 138.86
CA TYR A 685 63.81 -107.93 138.05
C TYR A 685 63.97 -108.05 136.53
N HIS A 686 64.43 -109.20 136.01
CA HIS A 686 64.51 -109.43 134.56
C HIS A 686 63.17 -109.88 133.98
N LEU A 687 62.81 -109.31 132.82
CA LEU A 687 61.53 -109.56 132.14
C LEU A 687 61.65 -110.47 130.91
N PHE A 688 60.71 -111.40 130.80
CA PHE A 688 60.62 -112.38 129.71
C PHE A 688 59.15 -112.67 129.40
N CYS A 689 58.86 -113.44 128.35
CA CYS A 689 57.49 -113.93 128.15
C CYS A 689 57.18 -115.06 129.13
N ASN A 690 55.90 -115.17 129.52
CA ASN A 690 55.47 -116.12 130.54
C ASN A 690 55.85 -117.56 130.15
N THR A 691 55.62 -117.92 128.88
CA THR A 691 55.93 -119.24 128.34
C THR A 691 57.40 -119.65 128.45
N CYS A 692 58.34 -118.72 128.28
CA CYS A 692 59.77 -119.05 128.37
C CYS A 692 60.20 -119.28 129.82
N ILE A 693 59.63 -118.54 130.78
CA ILE A 693 59.95 -118.71 132.19
C ILE A 693 59.24 -119.91 132.81
N GLN A 694 58.01 -120.21 132.41
CA GLN A 694 57.29 -121.41 132.85
C GLN A 694 58.04 -122.70 132.51
N ARG A 695 58.57 -122.81 131.29
CA ARG A 695 59.42 -123.95 130.90
C ARG A 695 60.64 -124.14 131.80
N ILE A 696 61.20 -123.05 132.31
CA ILE A 696 62.39 -123.10 133.18
C ILE A 696 61.99 -123.42 134.62
N ILE A 697 60.82 -122.96 135.07
CA ILE A 697 60.23 -123.38 136.35
C ILE A 697 59.94 -124.88 136.37
N GLU A 698 59.55 -125.47 135.24
CA GLU A 698 59.29 -126.91 135.15
C GLU A 698 60.59 -127.75 135.22
N THR A 699 61.74 -127.18 134.85
CA THR A 699 63.03 -127.87 134.98
C THR A 699 63.57 -127.87 136.42
N ARG A 700 64.29 -128.92 136.82
CA ARG A 700 64.85 -129.07 138.18
C ARG A 700 65.97 -128.04 138.50
N HIS A 701 66.42 -127.25 137.53
CA HIS A 701 67.45 -126.21 137.70
C HIS A 701 66.87 -124.81 137.45
N ARG A 702 66.03 -124.35 138.39
CA ARG A 702 65.30 -123.07 138.32
C ARG A 702 66.21 -121.85 138.56
N LYS A 703 66.97 -121.47 137.55
CA LYS A 703 67.85 -120.29 137.54
C LYS A 703 67.45 -119.32 136.43
N CYS A 704 67.51 -118.01 136.70
CA CYS A 704 67.17 -116.98 135.73
C CYS A 704 68.08 -117.08 134.49
N PRO A 705 67.55 -117.08 133.25
CA PRO A 705 68.37 -117.28 132.05
C PRO A 705 69.42 -116.21 131.83
N PHE A 706 69.15 -115.00 132.31
CA PHE A 706 70.02 -113.85 132.08
C PHE A 706 71.12 -113.68 133.14
N CYS A 707 70.83 -113.97 134.42
CA CYS A 707 71.77 -113.72 135.52
C CYS A 707 72.03 -114.96 136.41
N ALA A 708 71.45 -116.12 136.06
CA ALA A 708 71.57 -117.39 136.77
C ALA A 708 71.11 -117.41 138.25
N ALA A 709 70.45 -116.34 138.72
CA ALA A 709 69.89 -116.30 140.07
C ALA A 709 68.78 -117.34 140.25
N SER A 710 68.84 -118.13 141.32
CA SER A 710 67.83 -119.15 141.63
C SER A 710 66.49 -118.51 141.97
N PHE A 711 65.39 -118.97 141.38
CA PHE A 711 64.05 -118.44 141.63
C PHE A 711 62.99 -119.55 141.74
N GLY A 712 61.98 -119.31 142.58
CA GLY A 712 60.83 -120.21 142.74
C GLY A 712 59.63 -119.78 141.91
N PRO A 713 58.59 -120.63 141.78
CA PRO A 713 57.36 -120.28 141.06
C PRO A 713 56.67 -119.02 141.61
N ASN A 714 56.72 -118.81 142.92
CA ASN A 714 56.12 -117.64 143.58
C ASN A 714 56.87 -116.33 143.32
N ASP A 715 58.12 -116.41 142.83
CA ASP A 715 58.94 -115.23 142.54
C ASP A 715 58.66 -114.66 141.14
N VAL A 716 57.80 -115.29 140.33
CA VAL A 716 57.43 -114.82 138.99
C VAL A 716 56.09 -114.10 139.03
N LYS A 717 56.09 -112.82 138.64
CA LYS A 717 54.90 -111.95 138.64
C LYS A 717 54.62 -111.45 137.22
N PRO A 718 53.35 -111.35 136.79
CA PRO A 718 53.01 -110.76 135.50
C PRO A 718 53.25 -109.25 135.49
N VAL A 719 53.67 -108.73 134.33
CA VAL A 719 53.86 -107.30 134.04
C VAL A 719 53.15 -106.98 132.74
N TYR A 720 52.39 -105.88 132.72
CA TYR A 720 51.72 -105.36 131.54
C TYR A 720 52.54 -104.16 131.02
N ILE A 721 53.02 -104.24 129.77
CA ILE A 721 53.85 -103.22 129.08
C ILE A 721 53.03 -102.57 127.97
#